data_AF-X6P8W7-F1
#
_entry.id   AF-X6P8W7-F1
#
_cell.length_a   1.000
_cell.length_b   1.000
_cell.length_c   1.000
_cell.angle_alpha   90.00
_cell.angle_beta   90.00
_cell.angle_gamma   90.00
#
_symmetry.space_group_name_H-M   'P 1'
#
loop_
_entity.id
_entity.type
_entity.pdbx_description
1 polymer ?
#
loop_
_entity_poly.entity_id
_entity_poly.type
_entity_poly.pdbx_seq_one_letter_code
_entity_poly.pdbx_strand_id
1 'polypeptide(L)'
;KCHTLCADLEKIFEDVEKNLEIFGFKKGYDGNWYCQYNHIQLLHQWKCYQAWINQQPRYVFILLYKTKYGIPRRVCMLSNGKWKDYESAFDYEHRTIMLFDQKKLKIKSLQLGNPNKSSLEFNVSIQYYNDIDIHQTHTKWACFILNHTWHFRTIDWQDGDGLANFVSLLNCYTYISNTQEFNSFHVIWKDRSNYTHKEPLNPYSITFKQGIQHIKHNLQIRSHFISGKDELILFECKFDKWKPAISSKMNNSDVLLHDIYKHLPHYPIIQVHWEIFAIFMVSYKCTTDTKRSNLPKNKDLGIELILSNQKIKFNPLLYECDLHKMKIIKDTVDVKLTRNNELQKLFHEIIRNGYLCDLITSQYTNKIKKQLYNKFKKQINYNENNPNELILNDKILTILNELKILFHDDIHKHMGYPLQLWHICAILLYCSKSCNVQFSYDQIQFRHQKWPYLDSYLREAIDILHFHERREESEMEFYCGLKNVRLENIKEIKEGFFISHVSTSDDIQIAQMYRSDQGCILHFHSSMRRSPRISSCDVSWISIFKHEREILFARPTIASALDEKIHKEQYAWNAKIESEDEYTQTILLTWVLYDQYIQQIMAISAMWRWSHSIDLNLIYVALAYNCEGDINQTFELLFEFEQWKFQDKNKQKYKKKINKFVKKRCCNHNINLFCMYLSEKYKGRTAVGHAKTCTVYNGLPFVKKDQKKLIK
;
A
#
# COMPACT_ATOMS: atom_id res chain seq x y z
N LYS A 1 14.13 16.30 47.15
CA LYS A 1 13.41 16.01 45.88
C LYS A 1 11.96 15.62 46.13
N CYS A 2 11.64 14.57 46.89
CA CYS A 2 10.24 14.17 47.16
C CYS A 2 9.41 15.31 47.77
N HIS A 3 9.93 16.02 48.78
CA HIS A 3 9.31 17.24 49.31
C HIS A 3 9.08 18.32 48.25
N THR A 4 10.04 18.53 47.34
CA THR A 4 9.94 19.51 46.24
C THR A 4 8.86 19.13 45.22
N LEU A 5 8.58 17.83 45.07
CA LEU A 5 7.60 17.28 44.15
C LEU A 5 6.26 16.93 44.83
N CYS A 6 6.09 17.26 46.12
CA CYS A 6 4.97 16.82 46.95
C CYS A 6 4.69 15.31 46.86
N ALA A 7 5.75 14.50 46.70
CA ALA A 7 5.64 13.06 46.62
C ALA A 7 5.79 12.40 48.00
N ASP A 8 4.96 11.39 48.27
CA ASP A 8 4.99 10.60 49.50
C ASP A 8 6.28 9.76 49.56
N LEU A 9 7.12 10.07 50.54
CA LEU A 9 8.43 9.45 50.71
C LEU A 9 8.32 7.97 51.09
N GLU A 10 7.37 7.62 51.96
CA GLU A 10 7.19 6.24 52.44
C GLU A 10 6.74 5.35 51.29
N LYS A 11 5.78 5.83 50.50
CA LYS A 11 5.33 5.14 49.28
C LYS A 11 6.46 4.95 48.28
N ILE A 12 7.32 5.95 48.07
CA ILE A 12 8.49 5.83 47.19
C ILE A 12 9.45 4.76 47.72
N PHE A 13 9.70 4.70 49.03
CA PHE A 13 10.54 3.66 49.60
C PHE A 13 9.94 2.27 49.39
N GLU A 14 8.65 2.07 49.66
CA GLU A 14 7.98 0.81 49.36
C GLU A 14 8.09 0.40 47.89
N ASP A 15 7.90 1.36 46.97
CA ASP A 15 8.02 1.11 45.53
C ASP A 15 9.46 0.74 45.15
N VAL A 16 10.47 1.39 45.75
CA VAL A 16 11.89 1.06 45.55
C VAL A 16 12.19 -0.34 46.07
N GLU A 17 11.73 -0.71 47.26
CA GLU A 17 11.92 -2.05 47.82
C GLU A 17 11.27 -3.12 46.95
N LYS A 18 10.01 -2.93 46.54
CA LYS A 18 9.31 -3.84 45.59
C LYS A 18 10.07 -3.97 44.28
N ASN A 19 10.60 -2.87 43.73
CA ASN A 19 11.40 -2.90 42.50
C ASN A 19 12.72 -3.67 42.68
N LEU A 20 13.41 -3.50 43.80
CA LEU A 20 14.62 -4.26 44.12
C LEU A 20 14.33 -5.76 44.22
N GLU A 21 13.22 -6.15 44.85
CA GLU A 21 12.77 -7.54 44.89
C GLU A 21 12.48 -8.11 43.49
N ILE A 22 11.77 -7.34 42.64
CA ILE A 22 11.51 -7.70 41.24
C ILE A 22 12.82 -7.92 40.46
N PHE A 23 13.88 -7.18 40.81
CA PHE A 23 15.21 -7.32 40.22
C PHE A 23 16.06 -8.43 40.85
N GLY A 24 15.48 -9.22 41.76
CA GLY A 24 16.13 -10.35 42.41
C GLY A 24 17.07 -9.97 43.54
N PHE A 25 16.92 -8.78 44.12
CA PHE A 25 17.56 -8.42 45.36
C PHE A 25 16.71 -8.88 46.55
N LYS A 26 17.35 -9.20 47.67
CA LYS A 26 16.69 -9.53 48.93
C LYS A 26 17.35 -8.77 50.06
N LYS A 27 16.51 -8.25 50.95
CA LYS A 27 16.97 -7.62 52.19
C LYS A 27 17.55 -8.68 53.12
N GLY A 28 18.81 -8.52 53.49
CA GLY A 28 19.50 -9.33 54.48
C GLY A 28 19.06 -8.98 55.90
N TYR A 29 19.50 -9.79 56.87
CA TYR A 29 19.19 -9.58 58.28
C TYR A 29 19.82 -8.29 58.85
N ASP A 30 20.85 -7.76 58.21
CA ASP A 30 21.50 -6.49 58.51
C ASP A 30 20.78 -5.27 57.90
N GLY A 31 19.66 -5.49 57.20
CA GLY A 31 18.90 -4.45 56.51
C GLY A 31 19.46 -4.05 55.14
N ASN A 32 20.60 -4.61 54.70
CA ASN A 32 21.18 -4.32 53.39
C ASN A 32 20.56 -5.18 52.29
N TRP A 33 20.58 -4.71 51.04
CA TRP A 33 20.04 -5.45 49.90
C TRP A 33 21.14 -6.23 49.17
N TYR A 34 20.95 -7.55 49.03
CA TYR A 34 21.87 -8.46 48.37
C TYR A 34 21.25 -9.06 47.13
N CYS A 35 21.99 -9.15 46.02
CA CYS A 35 21.52 -9.88 44.85
C CYS A 35 21.51 -11.38 45.13
N GLN A 36 20.38 -12.05 44.95
CA GLN A 36 20.24 -13.49 45.25
C GLN A 36 20.98 -14.40 44.26
N TYR A 37 21.41 -13.86 43.11
CA TYR A 37 22.04 -14.64 42.06
C TYR A 37 23.56 -14.56 42.16
N ASN A 38 24.21 -15.65 42.56
CA ASN A 38 25.69 -15.79 42.55
C ASN A 38 26.30 -15.53 41.16
N HIS A 39 25.51 -15.68 40.09
CA HIS A 39 25.83 -15.27 38.73
C HIS A 39 24.61 -14.57 38.12
N ILE A 40 24.57 -13.23 38.19
CA ILE A 40 23.48 -12.49 37.55
C ILE A 40 23.55 -12.74 36.04
N GLN A 41 22.54 -13.43 35.51
CA GLN A 41 22.45 -13.67 34.07
C GLN A 41 22.12 -12.34 33.39
N LEU A 42 22.99 -11.89 32.48
CA LEU A 42 22.80 -10.66 31.70
C LEU A 42 21.41 -10.61 31.03
N LEU A 43 20.87 -11.76 30.63
CA LEU A 43 19.52 -11.88 30.09
C LEU A 43 18.43 -11.46 31.09
N HIS A 44 18.58 -11.79 32.37
CA HIS A 44 17.67 -11.36 33.43
C HIS A 44 17.76 -9.84 33.63
N GLN A 45 18.98 -9.31 33.79
CA GLN A 45 19.20 -7.85 33.88
C GLN A 45 18.62 -7.10 32.68
N TRP A 46 18.78 -7.63 31.47
CA TRP A 46 18.19 -7.05 30.27
C TRP A 46 16.67 -7.01 30.32
N LYS A 47 16.01 -8.09 30.75
CA LYS A 47 14.55 -8.12 30.93
C LYS A 47 14.08 -7.11 31.98
N CYS A 48 14.80 -7.02 33.10
CA CYS A 48 14.56 -6.03 34.15
C CYS A 48 14.70 -4.59 33.61
N TYR A 49 15.78 -4.32 32.88
CA TYR A 49 16.04 -3.03 32.24
C TYR A 49 14.98 -2.67 31.21
N GLN A 50 14.56 -3.61 30.36
CA GLN A 50 13.45 -3.42 29.42
C GLN A 50 12.14 -3.11 30.17
N ALA A 51 11.85 -3.83 31.25
CA ALA A 51 10.65 -3.57 32.06
C ALA A 51 10.67 -2.14 32.62
N TRP A 52 11.80 -1.69 33.17
CA TRP A 52 11.96 -0.34 33.72
C TRP A 52 11.91 0.75 32.64
N ILE A 53 12.60 0.59 31.51
CA ILE A 53 12.51 1.53 30.39
C ILE A 53 11.08 1.65 29.87
N ASN A 54 10.32 0.55 29.91
CA ASN A 54 8.92 0.57 29.53
C ASN A 54 8.01 1.26 30.56
N GLN A 55 8.49 1.49 31.78
CA GLN A 55 7.84 2.30 32.81
C GLN A 55 8.25 3.79 32.79
N GLN A 56 9.31 4.19 32.07
CA GLN A 56 9.64 5.61 31.88
C GLN A 56 8.35 6.36 31.49
N PRO A 57 8.01 7.50 32.13
CA PRO A 57 6.73 8.16 31.94
C PRO A 57 6.55 8.58 30.47
N ARG A 58 5.90 7.69 29.71
CA ARG A 58 5.33 7.97 28.41
C ARG A 58 3.94 8.46 28.72
N TYR A 59 3.62 9.72 28.44
CA TYR A 59 2.26 10.22 28.68
C TYR A 59 1.25 9.30 27.99
N VAL A 60 0.55 8.54 28.84
CA VAL A 60 -0.66 7.79 28.52
C VAL A 60 -1.78 8.80 28.59
N PHE A 61 -2.27 9.27 27.45
CA PHE A 61 -3.59 9.88 27.43
C PHE A 61 -4.61 8.78 27.65
N ILE A 62 -5.14 8.76 28.87
CA ILE A 62 -6.40 8.14 29.26
C ILE A 62 -7.52 8.75 28.38
N LEU A 63 -8.39 7.89 27.85
CA LEU A 63 -9.69 8.13 27.18
C LEU A 63 -9.86 8.12 25.65
N LEU A 64 -8.87 7.76 24.83
CA LEU A 64 -9.17 7.29 23.47
C LEU A 64 -8.34 6.04 23.15
N TYR A 65 -9.01 4.89 23.07
CA TYR A 65 -8.45 3.63 22.57
C TYR A 65 -7.87 3.85 21.17
N LYS A 66 -6.57 4.14 21.08
CA LYS A 66 -5.77 3.92 19.88
C LYS A 66 -4.64 2.99 20.27
N THR A 67 -4.60 1.85 19.59
CA THR A 67 -3.61 0.79 19.69
C THR A 67 -2.21 1.37 19.85
N LYS A 68 -1.58 1.05 20.98
CA LYS A 68 -0.16 1.31 21.26
C LYS A 68 0.65 0.75 20.10
N TYR A 69 1.31 1.60 19.31
CA TYR A 69 2.46 1.14 18.54
C TYR A 69 3.51 0.74 19.58
N GLY A 70 3.71 -0.57 19.75
CA GLY A 70 4.76 -1.07 20.62
C GLY A 70 6.10 -0.60 20.10
N ILE A 71 6.97 -0.12 20.98
CA ILE A 71 8.37 0.08 20.64
C ILE A 71 8.88 -1.22 20.00
N PRO A 72 9.55 -1.16 18.83
CA PRO A 72 10.15 -2.33 18.22
C PRO A 72 11.02 -3.01 19.26
N ARG A 73 10.61 -4.20 19.69
CA ARG A 73 11.40 -5.00 20.62
C ARG A 73 12.64 -5.54 19.93
N ARG A 74 12.58 -5.71 18.61
CA ARG A 74 13.68 -6.19 17.78
C ARG A 74 13.97 -5.20 16.66
N VAL A 75 15.25 -4.96 16.41
CA VAL A 75 15.73 -4.15 15.30
C VAL A 75 16.86 -4.89 14.59
N CYS A 76 16.92 -4.77 13.27
CA CYS A 76 18.01 -5.30 12.48
C CYS A 76 18.96 -4.15 12.14
N MET A 77 20.21 -4.23 12.62
CA MET A 77 21.21 -3.18 12.43
C MET A 77 22.47 -3.75 11.75
N LEU A 78 23.04 -2.97 10.84
CA LEU A 78 24.32 -3.31 10.20
C LEU A 78 25.46 -3.15 11.21
N SER A 79 26.19 -4.23 11.48
CA SER A 79 27.32 -4.23 12.40
C SER A 79 28.48 -5.05 11.84
N ASN A 80 29.59 -4.36 11.55
CA ASN A 80 30.80 -4.92 10.97
C ASN A 80 30.51 -5.60 9.61
N GLY A 81 29.80 -4.89 8.73
CA GLY A 81 29.43 -5.37 7.39
C GLY A 81 28.39 -6.48 7.36
N LYS A 82 27.82 -6.87 8.50
CA LYS A 82 26.79 -7.92 8.60
C LYS A 82 25.55 -7.42 9.31
N TRP A 83 24.39 -7.70 8.75
CA TRP A 83 23.10 -7.44 9.40
C TRP A 83 22.90 -8.39 10.57
N LYS A 84 22.50 -7.84 11.72
CA LYS A 84 22.26 -8.59 12.94
C LYS A 84 20.99 -8.10 13.61
N ASP A 85 20.23 -9.05 14.12
CA ASP A 85 19.05 -8.77 14.94
C ASP A 85 19.48 -8.53 16.39
N TYR A 86 18.96 -7.45 16.96
CA TYR A 86 19.14 -7.10 18.36
C TYR A 86 17.77 -6.99 19.01
N GLU A 87 17.67 -7.35 20.29
CA GLU A 87 16.60 -6.76 21.09
C GLU A 87 16.95 -5.29 21.39
N SER A 88 15.97 -4.40 21.30
CA SER A 88 16.17 -2.95 21.51
C SER A 88 15.41 -2.45 22.73
N ALA A 89 16.00 -1.45 23.39
CA ALA A 89 15.36 -0.63 24.40
C ALA A 89 15.77 0.83 24.17
N PHE A 90 14.81 1.75 24.24
CA PHE A 90 15.02 3.18 23.99
C PHE A 90 15.02 3.90 25.32
N ASP A 91 16.20 4.31 25.76
CA ASP A 91 16.36 5.11 26.96
C ASP A 91 16.27 6.58 26.59
N TYR A 92 15.07 7.15 26.75
CA TYR A 92 14.80 8.54 26.41
C TYR A 92 15.48 9.50 27.39
N GLU A 93 15.59 9.10 28.65
CA GLU A 93 16.22 9.92 29.69
C GLU A 93 17.70 10.16 29.40
N HIS A 94 18.40 9.14 28.91
CA HIS A 94 19.82 9.20 28.55
C HIS A 94 20.08 9.42 27.05
N ARG A 95 19.01 9.49 26.24
CA ARG A 95 19.06 9.64 24.78
C ARG A 95 19.89 8.54 24.11
N THR A 96 19.70 7.30 24.55
CA THR A 96 20.49 6.15 24.12
C THR A 96 19.59 5.03 23.60
N ILE A 97 19.95 4.40 22.47
CA ILE A 97 19.38 3.13 22.06
C ILE A 97 20.27 2.01 22.60
N MET A 98 19.70 1.15 23.43
CA MET A 98 20.38 -0.05 23.93
C MET A 98 20.01 -1.24 23.05
N LEU A 99 21.02 -1.97 22.60
CA LEU A 99 20.90 -3.11 21.70
C LEU A 99 21.51 -4.35 22.35
N PHE A 100 20.71 -5.40 22.52
CA PHE A 100 21.13 -6.65 23.12
C PHE A 100 21.22 -7.76 22.08
N ASP A 101 22.44 -8.27 21.89
CA ASP A 101 22.74 -9.45 21.09
C ASP A 101 22.51 -10.69 21.97
N GLN A 102 21.35 -11.33 21.81
CA GLN A 102 20.96 -12.50 22.60
C GLN A 102 21.89 -13.70 22.36
N LYS A 103 22.50 -13.83 21.16
CA LYS A 103 23.38 -14.96 20.83
C LYS A 103 24.74 -14.82 21.51
N LYS A 104 25.26 -13.59 21.59
CA LYS A 104 26.55 -13.31 22.22
C LYS A 104 26.45 -12.90 23.68
N LEU A 105 25.23 -12.66 24.17
CA LEU A 105 24.97 -12.03 25.46
C LEU A 105 25.81 -10.76 25.61
N LYS A 106 25.67 -9.83 24.65
CA LYS A 106 26.37 -8.54 24.66
C LYS A 106 25.40 -7.40 24.47
N ILE A 107 25.62 -6.31 25.21
CA ILE A 107 24.88 -5.06 25.07
C ILE A 107 25.75 -4.05 24.32
N LYS A 108 25.14 -3.30 23.42
CA LYS A 108 25.72 -2.15 22.74
C LYS A 108 24.83 -0.94 22.97
N SER A 109 25.42 0.20 23.31
CA SER A 109 24.72 1.48 23.39
C SER A 109 24.97 2.31 22.13
N LEU A 110 23.94 3.00 21.64
CA LEU A 110 24.03 4.02 20.59
C LEU A 110 23.60 5.36 21.19
N GLN A 111 24.52 6.29 21.33
CA GLN A 111 24.25 7.62 21.88
C GLN A 111 23.75 8.55 20.78
N LEU A 112 22.50 8.98 20.83
CA LEU A 112 21.87 9.73 19.71
C LEU A 112 22.07 11.25 19.77
N GLY A 113 22.41 11.78 20.95
CA GLY A 113 22.65 13.21 21.16
C GLY A 113 23.34 13.43 22.51
N ASN A 114 23.41 14.69 22.95
CA ASN A 114 24.02 15.01 24.23
C ASN A 114 23.23 14.38 25.40
N PRO A 115 23.84 13.55 26.27
CA PRO A 115 23.17 12.98 27.43
C PRO A 115 22.73 14.04 28.46
N ASN A 116 23.26 15.27 28.38
CA ASN A 116 22.89 16.36 29.28
C ASN A 116 21.53 16.97 28.90
N LYS A 117 20.60 17.01 29.86
CA LYS A 117 19.18 17.38 29.68
C LYS A 117 18.91 18.81 29.18
N SER A 118 19.93 19.69 29.11
CA SER A 118 19.77 21.14 28.89
C SER A 118 20.17 21.65 27.50
N SER A 119 20.79 20.84 26.63
CA SER A 119 21.16 21.31 25.29
C SER A 119 20.02 21.07 24.29
N LEU A 120 19.66 22.11 23.55
CA LEU A 120 18.91 21.96 22.30
C LEU A 120 19.67 21.01 21.37
N GLU A 121 18.95 20.07 20.76
CA GLU A 121 19.54 19.07 19.87
C GLU A 121 18.83 19.12 18.51
N PHE A 122 19.62 19.23 17.45
CA PHE A 122 19.14 19.30 16.07
C PHE A 122 19.87 18.32 15.14
N ASN A 123 20.78 17.51 15.69
CA ASN A 123 21.70 16.70 14.89
C ASN A 123 21.21 15.27 14.71
N VAL A 124 20.01 14.91 15.19
CA VAL A 124 19.45 13.59 14.90
C VAL A 124 18.94 13.59 13.46
N SER A 125 19.72 12.99 12.57
CA SER A 125 19.44 12.92 11.14
C SER A 125 18.95 11.53 10.75
N ILE A 126 17.91 11.49 9.92
CA ILE A 126 17.34 10.25 9.38
C ILE A 126 17.37 10.33 7.85
N GLN A 127 17.97 9.33 7.23
CA GLN A 127 18.03 9.21 5.76
C GLN A 127 17.47 7.86 5.35
N TYR A 128 16.38 7.86 4.59
CA TYR A 128 15.76 6.63 4.12
C TYR A 128 16.46 6.12 2.85
N TYR A 129 16.46 4.80 2.67
CA TYR A 129 16.81 4.14 1.42
C TYR A 129 16.13 2.77 1.36
N ASN A 130 16.06 2.19 0.16
CA ASN A 130 15.55 0.83 -0.01
C ASN A 130 16.71 -0.08 -0.40
N ASP A 131 16.77 -1.26 0.21
CA ASP A 131 17.70 -2.32 -0.16
C ASP A 131 16.89 -3.53 -0.64
N ILE A 132 17.41 -4.26 -1.62
CA ILE A 132 16.77 -5.47 -2.14
C ILE A 132 17.81 -6.57 -2.11
N ASP A 133 17.60 -7.52 -1.21
CA ASP A 133 18.44 -8.69 -1.12
C ASP A 133 17.85 -9.78 -2.04
N ILE A 134 18.26 -9.73 -3.30
CA ILE A 134 17.76 -10.60 -4.37
C ILE A 134 18.23 -12.05 -4.17
N HIS A 135 19.45 -12.25 -3.68
CA HIS A 135 20.10 -13.56 -3.71
C HIS A 135 19.97 -14.35 -2.41
N GLN A 136 19.98 -13.70 -1.25
CA GLN A 136 19.96 -14.40 0.03
C GLN A 136 18.53 -14.51 0.57
N THR A 137 17.85 -13.37 0.78
CA THR A 137 16.54 -13.38 1.46
C THR A 137 15.35 -13.26 0.51
N HIS A 138 15.56 -12.83 -0.73
CA HIS A 138 14.49 -12.53 -1.70
C HIS A 138 13.49 -11.52 -1.11
N THR A 139 14.02 -10.45 -0.49
CA THR A 139 13.23 -9.49 0.30
C THR A 139 13.64 -8.07 -0.01
N LYS A 140 12.65 -7.18 -0.14
CA LYS A 140 12.91 -5.74 -0.07
C LYS A 140 12.90 -5.28 1.38
N TRP A 141 13.89 -4.48 1.73
CA TRP A 141 14.09 -3.93 3.05
C TRP A 141 13.89 -2.41 3.03
N ALA A 142 13.01 -1.92 3.91
CA ALA A 142 12.91 -0.50 4.20
C ALA A 142 14.06 -0.16 5.14
N CYS A 143 14.99 0.68 4.69
CA CYS A 143 16.19 0.99 5.45
C CYS A 143 16.22 2.48 5.80
N PHE A 144 16.91 2.79 6.90
CA PHE A 144 17.30 4.15 7.18
C PHE A 144 18.67 4.22 7.86
N ILE A 145 19.32 5.36 7.68
CA ILE A 145 20.59 5.70 8.31
C ILE A 145 20.28 6.73 9.38
N LEU A 146 20.68 6.41 10.61
CA LEU A 146 20.60 7.29 11.75
C LEU A 146 21.96 7.95 12.01
N ASN A 147 21.96 9.28 12.13
CA ASN A 147 23.16 10.11 12.36
C ASN A 147 24.30 9.76 11.39
N HIS A 148 23.96 9.49 10.13
CA HIS A 148 24.89 9.12 9.06
C HIS A 148 25.76 7.87 9.32
N THR A 149 25.50 7.13 10.40
CA THR A 149 26.43 6.10 10.91
C THR A 149 25.75 4.75 11.11
N TRP A 150 24.55 4.72 11.69
CA TRP A 150 23.89 3.48 12.05
C TRP A 150 22.82 3.13 11.03
N HIS A 151 23.04 2.04 10.31
CA HIS A 151 22.08 1.54 9.32
C HIS A 151 21.14 0.54 9.96
N PHE A 152 19.85 0.79 9.82
CA PHE A 152 18.78 -0.09 10.24
C PHE A 152 17.99 -0.56 9.03
N ARG A 153 17.39 -1.74 9.16
CA ARG A 153 16.44 -2.26 8.17
C ARG A 153 15.24 -2.92 8.82
N THR A 154 14.08 -2.77 8.17
CA THR A 154 12.81 -3.37 8.54
C THR A 154 12.15 -4.01 7.32
N ILE A 155 11.27 -4.99 7.56
CA ILE A 155 10.53 -5.67 6.49
C ILE A 155 9.38 -4.79 5.99
N ASP A 156 8.65 -4.13 6.90
CA ASP A 156 7.61 -3.15 6.59
C ASP A 156 8.16 -1.73 6.70
N TRP A 157 7.74 -0.84 5.80
CA TRP A 157 8.03 0.59 5.89
C TRP A 157 7.37 1.23 7.12
N GLN A 158 6.24 0.69 7.59
CA GLN A 158 5.58 1.20 8.80
C GLN A 158 6.41 0.95 10.04
N ASP A 159 7.09 -0.19 10.12
CA ASP A 159 8.04 -0.45 11.20
C ASP A 159 9.24 0.49 11.09
N GLY A 160 9.66 0.81 9.87
CA GLY A 160 10.70 1.81 9.60
C GLY A 160 10.30 3.21 10.07
N ASP A 161 9.11 3.68 9.67
CA ASP A 161 8.54 4.95 10.11
C ASP A 161 8.30 4.94 11.62
N GLY A 162 7.83 3.83 12.18
CA GLY A 162 7.65 3.64 13.62
C GLY A 162 8.98 3.77 14.35
N LEU A 163 10.02 3.08 13.89
CA LEU A 163 11.35 3.14 14.46
C LEU A 163 11.98 4.53 14.34
N ALA A 164 11.86 5.17 13.17
CA ALA A 164 12.29 6.55 12.95
C ALA A 164 11.54 7.53 13.86
N ASN A 165 10.23 7.34 14.03
CA ASN A 165 9.39 8.07 14.96
C ASN A 165 9.84 7.87 16.40
N PHE A 166 10.21 6.66 16.83
CA PHE A 166 10.73 6.44 18.20
C PHE A 166 12.07 7.13 18.45
N VAL A 167 12.84 7.38 17.40
CA VAL A 167 14.11 8.09 17.46
C VAL A 167 13.92 9.60 17.33
N SER A 168 12.77 10.08 16.85
CA SER A 168 12.46 11.51 16.76
C SER A 168 11.52 12.02 17.88
N LEU A 169 10.63 11.16 18.40
CA LEU A 169 9.55 11.54 19.32
C LEU A 169 9.81 11.28 20.80
N LEU A 170 9.23 12.21 21.57
CA LEU A 170 8.38 11.92 22.71
C LEU A 170 7.02 12.63 22.47
N ASN A 171 5.89 11.94 22.66
CA ASN A 171 4.56 12.52 22.46
C ASN A 171 4.35 13.76 23.33
N CYS A 172 3.94 14.88 22.73
CA CYS A 172 3.46 16.05 23.46
C CYS A 172 2.12 16.53 22.88
N TYR A 173 1.03 16.12 23.54
CA TYR A 173 -0.23 16.83 23.49
C TYR A 173 -0.70 17.04 24.93
N THR A 174 0.00 17.90 25.67
CA THR A 174 -0.58 18.65 26.81
C THR A 174 0.38 19.73 27.30
N TYR A 175 -0.16 20.90 27.58
CA TYR A 175 0.49 22.16 27.96
C TYR A 175 1.28 22.14 29.29
N ILE A 176 1.52 20.98 29.91
CA ILE A 176 1.96 20.90 31.33
C ILE A 176 3.11 19.89 31.55
N SER A 177 3.63 19.21 30.52
CA SER A 177 4.66 18.18 30.75
C SER A 177 5.96 18.40 29.98
N ASN A 178 7.07 18.49 30.72
CA ASN A 178 8.45 18.47 30.23
C ASN A 178 8.80 17.12 29.55
N THR A 179 8.26 16.85 28.37
CA THR A 179 8.59 15.68 27.57
C THR A 179 9.80 16.00 26.67
N GLN A 180 10.90 15.26 26.85
CA GLN A 180 12.13 15.30 26.05
C GLN A 180 11.97 14.62 24.66
N GLU A 181 11.92 15.41 23.59
CA GLU A 181 12.12 14.91 22.21
C GLU A 181 13.62 14.81 21.86
N PHE A 182 13.99 13.91 20.94
CA PHE A 182 15.38 13.78 20.48
C PHE A 182 15.85 14.98 19.66
N ASN A 183 14.97 15.58 18.86
CA ASN A 183 15.21 16.88 18.22
C ASN A 183 14.27 17.95 18.76
N SER A 184 14.71 19.21 18.76
CA SER A 184 13.89 20.33 19.23
C SER A 184 12.92 20.87 18.17
N PHE A 185 13.14 20.65 16.86
CA PHE A 185 12.28 21.16 15.79
C PHE A 185 11.84 20.05 14.82
N HIS A 186 10.55 19.99 14.51
CA HIS A 186 9.98 18.99 13.60
C HIS A 186 8.93 19.57 12.65
N VAL A 187 8.94 19.08 11.41
CA VAL A 187 7.87 19.28 10.45
C VAL A 187 6.91 18.11 10.51
N ILE A 188 5.64 18.41 10.77
CA ILE A 188 4.54 17.46 10.71
C ILE A 188 3.84 17.61 9.37
N TRP A 189 3.69 16.54 8.60
CA TRP A 189 2.92 16.58 7.37
C TRP A 189 1.95 15.41 7.28
N LYS A 190 0.86 15.57 6.54
CA LYS A 190 -0.13 14.51 6.34
C LYS A 190 -0.05 13.99 4.91
N ASP A 191 -0.05 12.67 4.76
CA ASP A 191 -0.19 12.06 3.44
C ASP A 191 -1.66 11.98 3.00
N ARG A 192 -1.89 11.45 1.79
CA ARG A 192 -3.24 11.30 1.20
C ARG A 192 -4.15 10.37 2.01
N SER A 193 -3.58 9.45 2.79
CA SER A 193 -4.32 8.57 3.68
C SER A 193 -4.58 9.21 5.04
N ASN A 194 -4.30 10.51 5.20
CA ASN A 194 -4.34 11.26 6.45
C ASN A 194 -3.40 10.72 7.52
N TYR A 195 -2.41 9.89 7.16
CA TYR A 195 -1.35 9.52 8.09
C TYR A 195 -0.46 10.73 8.34
N THR A 196 -0.20 10.98 9.61
CA THR A 196 0.65 12.07 10.05
C THR A 196 2.08 11.57 10.17
N HIS A 197 2.97 12.21 9.44
CA HIS A 197 4.40 11.95 9.41
C HIS A 197 5.13 13.08 10.12
N LYS A 198 6.27 12.77 10.72
CA LYS A 198 7.13 13.76 11.37
C LYS A 198 8.52 13.66 10.78
N GLU A 199 9.08 14.82 10.45
CA GLU A 199 10.38 14.93 9.81
C GLU A 199 11.28 15.82 10.67
N PRO A 200 12.39 15.27 11.21
CA PRO A 200 13.36 16.07 11.94
C PRO A 200 14.16 16.94 10.98
N LEU A 201 14.10 18.25 11.18
CA LEU A 201 14.88 19.21 10.40
C LEU A 201 15.63 20.14 11.35
N ASN A 202 16.90 20.41 11.07
CA ASN A 202 17.65 21.44 11.81
C ASN A 202 17.28 22.82 11.26
N PRO A 203 16.59 23.68 12.03
CA PRO A 203 16.09 24.94 11.49
C PRO A 203 17.22 25.95 11.22
N TYR A 204 18.39 25.77 11.84
CA TYR A 204 19.54 26.66 11.68
C TYR A 204 20.41 26.32 10.46
N SER A 205 20.29 25.11 9.90
CA SER A 205 21.12 24.67 8.77
C SER A 205 20.33 24.32 7.51
N ILE A 206 19.00 24.19 7.60
CA ILE A 206 18.13 23.83 6.48
C ILE A 206 17.34 25.05 6.03
N THR A 207 17.39 25.34 4.72
CA THR A 207 16.48 26.29 4.09
C THR A 207 15.11 25.66 3.86
N PHE A 208 14.09 26.51 3.71
CA PHE A 208 12.74 26.07 3.38
C PHE A 208 12.71 25.18 2.13
N LYS A 209 13.40 25.60 1.06
CA LYS A 209 13.53 24.82 -0.18
C LYS A 209 14.20 23.46 0.04
N GLN A 210 15.28 23.41 0.82
CA GLN A 210 15.95 22.15 1.17
C GLN A 210 15.05 21.22 1.98
N GLY A 211 14.30 21.76 2.95
CA GLY A 211 13.31 21.00 3.73
C GLY A 211 12.22 20.38 2.84
N ILE A 212 11.69 21.14 1.88
CA ILE A 212 10.71 20.62 0.91
C ILE A 212 11.31 19.54 0.00
N GLN A 213 12.55 19.73 -0.49
CA GLN A 213 13.21 18.68 -1.28
C GLN A 213 13.47 17.41 -0.45
N HIS A 214 13.83 17.55 0.83
CA HIS A 214 14.02 16.43 1.74
C HIS A 214 12.73 15.60 1.89
N ILE A 215 11.60 16.26 2.21
CA ILE A 215 10.30 15.56 2.34
C ILE A 215 9.90 14.90 1.03
N LYS A 216 10.09 15.59 -0.10
CA LYS A 216 9.81 15.04 -1.42
C LYS A 216 10.64 13.78 -1.71
N HIS A 217 11.92 13.77 -1.32
CA HIS A 217 12.80 12.62 -1.48
C HIS A 217 12.36 11.44 -0.61
N ASN A 218 12.04 11.68 0.66
CA ASN A 218 11.53 10.64 1.57
C ASN A 218 10.23 10.02 1.04
N LEU A 219 9.29 10.86 0.59
CA LEU A 219 8.06 10.44 -0.07
C LEU A 219 8.31 9.56 -1.30
N GLN A 220 9.31 9.91 -2.11
CA GLN A 220 9.67 9.12 -3.30
C GLN A 220 10.25 7.75 -2.92
N ILE A 221 11.16 7.69 -1.94
CA ILE A 221 11.74 6.42 -1.45
C ILE A 221 10.65 5.51 -0.92
N ARG A 222 9.72 6.07 -0.13
CA ARG A 222 8.60 5.31 0.43
C ARG A 222 7.63 4.84 -0.65
N SER A 223 7.27 5.70 -1.61
CA SER A 223 6.38 5.30 -2.71
C SER A 223 7.00 4.20 -3.57
N HIS A 224 8.32 4.28 -3.78
CA HIS A 224 9.10 3.25 -4.47
C HIS A 224 9.13 1.93 -3.68
N PHE A 225 9.30 1.98 -2.36
CA PHE A 225 9.28 0.77 -1.52
C PHE A 225 7.93 0.04 -1.60
N ILE A 226 6.84 0.79 -1.38
CA ILE A 226 5.48 0.27 -1.26
C ILE A 226 5.00 -0.33 -2.59
N SER A 227 5.24 0.37 -3.70
CA SER A 227 4.56 0.07 -4.97
C SER A 227 5.43 0.27 -6.21
N GLY A 228 6.76 0.38 -6.06
CA GLY A 228 7.67 0.58 -7.18
C GLY A 228 7.57 1.97 -7.84
N LYS A 229 6.81 2.90 -7.27
CA LYS A 229 6.58 4.24 -7.83
C LYS A 229 7.79 5.15 -7.58
N ASP A 230 8.56 5.40 -8.64
CA ASP A 230 9.79 6.17 -8.61
C ASP A 230 9.68 7.54 -9.30
N GLU A 231 8.58 7.82 -10.01
CA GLU A 231 8.42 9.08 -10.74
C GLU A 231 7.32 9.98 -10.15
N LEU A 232 7.68 11.23 -9.83
CA LEU A 232 6.72 12.24 -9.36
C LEU A 232 5.77 12.70 -10.50
N ILE A 233 4.47 12.64 -10.25
CA ILE A 233 3.42 13.26 -11.09
C ILE A 233 3.16 14.70 -10.63
N LEU A 234 2.81 14.86 -9.36
CA LEU A 234 2.36 16.11 -8.78
C LEU A 234 2.92 16.26 -7.37
N PHE A 235 3.40 17.45 -7.02
CA PHE A 235 3.83 17.80 -5.68
C PHE A 235 3.32 19.22 -5.39
N GLU A 236 2.45 19.35 -4.39
CA GLU A 236 1.80 20.61 -4.04
C GLU A 236 1.88 20.85 -2.54
N CYS A 237 2.28 22.07 -2.19
CA CYS A 237 2.27 22.57 -0.83
C CYS A 237 1.03 23.43 -0.64
N LYS A 238 0.13 23.06 0.26
CA LYS A 238 -1.11 23.81 0.54
C LYS A 238 -0.86 24.82 1.65
N PHE A 239 -0.15 25.90 1.31
CA PHE A 239 0.31 26.93 2.25
C PHE A 239 -0.79 27.52 3.13
N ASP A 240 -2.00 27.62 2.59
CA ASP A 240 -3.22 28.07 3.29
C ASP A 240 -3.60 27.20 4.49
N LYS A 241 -3.15 25.93 4.50
CA LYS A 241 -3.45 24.96 5.55
C LYS A 241 -2.29 24.71 6.51
N TRP A 242 -1.18 25.39 6.31
CA TRP A 242 0.01 25.23 7.14
C TRP A 242 -0.19 25.88 8.50
N LYS A 243 0.43 25.32 9.53
CA LYS A 243 0.33 25.84 10.90
C LYS A 243 1.71 25.91 11.55
N PRO A 244 2.25 27.10 11.85
CA PRO A 244 1.70 28.41 11.53
C PRO A 244 1.72 28.72 10.03
N ALA A 245 0.85 29.63 9.59
CA ALA A 245 0.74 30.01 8.19
C ALA A 245 2.03 30.70 7.72
N ILE A 246 2.45 30.40 6.49
CA ILE A 246 3.59 31.02 5.83
C ILE A 246 3.11 31.67 4.53
N SER A 247 3.70 32.79 4.14
CA SER A 247 3.38 33.43 2.86
C SER A 247 3.72 32.50 1.69
N SER A 248 2.77 32.28 0.77
CA SER A 248 2.96 31.52 -0.47
C SER A 248 4.03 32.12 -1.40
N LYS A 249 4.44 33.37 -1.17
CA LYS A 249 5.56 34.01 -1.88
C LYS A 249 6.92 33.38 -1.53
N MET A 250 7.00 32.56 -0.47
CA MET A 250 8.25 31.93 -0.02
C MET A 250 8.62 30.64 -0.76
N ASN A 251 7.82 30.15 -1.71
CA ASN A 251 7.97 28.85 -2.37
C ASN A 251 9.35 28.58 -2.99
N ASN A 252 10.06 29.63 -3.41
CA ASN A 252 11.36 29.53 -4.06
C ASN A 252 12.48 30.25 -3.29
N SER A 253 12.22 30.62 -2.03
CA SER A 253 13.18 31.36 -1.23
C SER A 253 14.18 30.41 -0.55
N ASP A 254 15.47 30.67 -0.70
CA ASP A 254 16.56 30.00 0.02
C ASP A 254 16.70 30.58 1.44
N VAL A 255 15.57 30.74 2.13
CA VAL A 255 15.48 31.30 3.50
C VAL A 255 15.58 30.16 4.51
N LEU A 256 16.37 30.36 5.57
CA LEU A 256 16.50 29.38 6.65
C LEU A 256 15.17 29.19 7.39
N LEU A 257 14.88 27.96 7.81
CA LEU A 257 13.70 27.68 8.63
C LEU A 257 13.73 28.48 9.94
N HIS A 258 14.92 28.73 10.50
CA HIS A 258 15.13 29.63 11.63
C HIS A 258 14.51 31.00 11.38
N ASP A 259 14.82 31.64 10.26
CA ASP A 259 14.33 33.00 9.98
C ASP A 259 12.81 33.06 9.79
N ILE A 260 12.21 31.95 9.37
CA ILE A 260 10.75 31.85 9.22
C ILE A 260 10.06 31.71 10.57
N TYR A 261 10.64 30.94 11.50
CA TYR A 261 9.95 30.49 12.72
C TYR A 261 10.48 31.07 14.04
N LYS A 262 11.59 31.81 14.03
CA LYS A 262 12.23 32.35 15.25
C LYS A 262 11.35 33.25 16.12
N HIS A 263 10.26 33.78 15.56
CA HIS A 263 9.33 34.65 16.26
C HIS A 263 8.20 33.91 16.98
N LEU A 264 8.13 32.58 16.84
CA LEU A 264 7.10 31.77 17.50
C LEU A 264 7.43 31.52 18.97
N PRO A 265 6.41 31.50 19.86
CA PRO A 265 6.60 31.11 21.25
C PRO A 265 7.28 29.75 21.37
N HIS A 266 8.19 29.61 22.34
CA HIS A 266 8.95 28.38 22.62
C HIS A 266 9.92 27.92 21.52
N TYR A 267 10.12 28.70 20.45
CA TYR A 267 11.18 28.42 19.48
C TYR A 267 12.55 28.31 20.19
N PRO A 268 13.39 27.32 19.84
CA PRO A 268 13.26 26.38 18.72
C PRO A 268 12.51 25.08 19.04
N ILE A 269 11.98 24.92 20.26
CA ILE A 269 11.23 23.74 20.71
C ILE A 269 9.76 23.85 20.22
N ILE A 270 9.56 23.67 18.92
CA ILE A 270 8.24 23.80 18.29
C ILE A 270 7.98 22.70 17.25
N GLN A 271 6.70 22.43 17.01
CA GLN A 271 6.23 21.59 15.90
C GLN A 271 5.50 22.47 14.89
N VAL A 272 5.88 22.36 13.61
CA VAL A 272 5.23 23.09 12.51
C VAL A 272 4.53 22.10 11.59
N HIS A 273 3.34 22.44 11.10
CA HIS A 273 2.54 21.59 10.22
C HIS A 273 2.61 22.06 8.77
N TRP A 274 3.08 21.19 7.87
CA TRP A 274 3.05 21.37 6.42
C TRP A 274 2.05 20.42 5.79
N GLU A 275 0.98 20.93 5.19
CA GLU A 275 0.09 20.11 4.36
C GLU A 275 0.70 19.98 2.96
N ILE A 276 1.12 18.75 2.63
CA ILE A 276 1.81 18.40 1.38
C ILE A 276 0.99 17.33 0.67
N PHE A 277 0.78 17.53 -0.63
CA PHE A 277 0.14 16.58 -1.51
C PHE A 277 1.13 16.08 -2.55
N ALA A 278 1.38 14.78 -2.60
CA ALA A 278 2.27 14.18 -3.57
C ALA A 278 1.64 12.96 -4.24
N ILE A 279 1.80 12.87 -5.56
CA ILE A 279 1.38 11.72 -6.37
C ILE A 279 2.60 11.23 -7.15
N PHE A 280 2.81 9.92 -7.12
CA PHE A 280 3.86 9.24 -7.86
C PHE A 280 3.28 8.19 -8.81
N MET A 281 4.06 7.79 -9.80
CA MET A 281 3.81 6.69 -10.73
C MET A 281 5.05 5.81 -10.88
N VAL A 282 4.85 4.59 -11.37
CA VAL A 282 5.94 3.73 -11.83
C VAL A 282 6.46 4.28 -13.16
N SER A 283 7.77 4.47 -13.27
CA SER A 283 8.42 4.89 -14.50
C SER A 283 8.20 3.90 -15.63
N TYR A 284 8.09 4.41 -16.86
CA TYR A 284 7.79 3.59 -18.05
C TYR A 284 8.72 2.38 -18.21
N LYS A 285 10.00 2.52 -17.85
CA LYS A 285 11.01 1.45 -17.93
C LYS A 285 10.69 0.22 -17.07
N CYS A 286 9.97 0.40 -15.97
CA CYS A 286 9.61 -0.65 -15.02
C CYS A 286 8.14 -1.06 -15.19
N THR A 287 7.54 -0.77 -16.36
CA THR A 287 6.18 -1.17 -16.70
C THR A 287 6.14 -2.24 -17.78
N THR A 288 5.08 -3.05 -17.77
CA THR A 288 4.80 -4.08 -18.77
C THR A 288 3.75 -3.61 -19.76
N ASP A 289 3.80 -4.14 -20.99
CA ASP A 289 2.69 -3.96 -21.93
C ASP A 289 1.45 -4.73 -21.47
N THR A 290 0.28 -4.27 -21.88
CA THR A 290 -0.97 -5.04 -21.77
C THR A 290 -1.21 -5.91 -23.00
N LYS A 291 -0.55 -5.63 -24.13
CA LYS A 291 -0.56 -6.48 -25.32
C LYS A 291 0.26 -7.73 -25.06
N ARG A 292 -0.41 -8.87 -24.99
CA ARG A 292 0.24 -10.18 -24.89
C ARG A 292 0.74 -10.65 -26.26
N SER A 293 1.96 -11.19 -26.29
CA SER A 293 2.42 -12.02 -27.42
C SER A 293 1.54 -13.27 -27.52
N ASN A 294 1.39 -13.84 -28.73
CA ASN A 294 0.54 -15.01 -28.99
C ASN A 294 0.84 -16.18 -28.04
N LEU A 295 0.14 -16.25 -26.90
CA LEU A 295 0.17 -17.41 -26.02
C LEU A 295 -0.49 -18.59 -26.76
N PRO A 296 0.05 -19.82 -26.61
CA PRO A 296 -0.46 -21.00 -27.30
C PRO A 296 -1.96 -21.15 -27.02
N LYS A 297 -2.72 -21.35 -28.10
CA LYS A 297 -4.17 -21.58 -28.00
C LYS A 297 -4.41 -22.95 -27.37
N ASN A 298 -5.52 -23.08 -26.65
CA ASN A 298 -5.91 -24.22 -25.82
C ASN A 298 -5.82 -25.62 -26.50
N LYS A 299 -5.74 -25.68 -27.83
CA LYS A 299 -5.72 -26.95 -28.58
C LYS A 299 -4.46 -27.81 -28.37
N ASP A 300 -3.36 -27.25 -27.87
CA ASP A 300 -2.08 -27.96 -27.85
C ASP A 300 -1.72 -28.66 -26.51
N LEU A 301 -2.50 -28.47 -25.43
CA LEU A 301 -2.03 -28.84 -24.09
C LEU A 301 -2.66 -30.09 -23.46
N GLY A 302 -3.77 -30.63 -23.99
CA GLY A 302 -4.34 -31.91 -23.50
C GLY A 302 -4.60 -31.98 -21.99
N ILE A 303 -4.73 -30.83 -21.31
CA ILE A 303 -4.93 -30.78 -19.85
C ILE A 303 -6.41 -31.03 -19.58
N GLU A 304 -6.70 -32.20 -19.02
CA GLU A 304 -7.99 -32.50 -18.41
C GLU A 304 -8.14 -31.62 -17.16
N LEU A 305 -8.91 -30.53 -17.28
CA LEU A 305 -9.24 -29.64 -16.17
C LEU A 305 -9.87 -30.49 -15.05
N ILE A 306 -9.19 -30.60 -13.91
CA ILE A 306 -9.77 -31.16 -12.69
C ILE A 306 -10.80 -30.15 -12.18
N LEU A 307 -11.97 -30.13 -12.80
CA LEU A 307 -13.13 -29.44 -12.30
C LEU A 307 -13.53 -30.14 -11.00
N SER A 308 -13.34 -29.47 -9.87
CA SER A 308 -13.91 -29.92 -8.59
C SER A 308 -15.39 -30.27 -8.78
N ASN A 309 -15.76 -31.51 -8.47
CA ASN A 309 -17.11 -32.07 -8.64
C ASN A 309 -18.15 -31.49 -7.66
N GLN A 310 -17.73 -30.65 -6.70
CA GLN A 310 -18.65 -29.89 -5.84
C GLN A 310 -18.56 -28.41 -6.23
N LYS A 311 -19.44 -27.96 -7.15
CA LYS A 311 -19.49 -26.55 -7.57
C LYS A 311 -20.59 -25.81 -6.83
N ILE A 312 -20.18 -25.05 -5.82
CA ILE A 312 -21.00 -24.10 -5.09
C ILE A 312 -21.29 -22.89 -5.99
N LYS A 313 -22.49 -22.31 -5.90
CA LYS A 313 -22.87 -21.07 -6.61
C LYS A 313 -21.97 -19.92 -6.13
N PHE A 314 -21.05 -19.46 -6.98
CA PHE A 314 -20.14 -18.34 -6.69
C PHE A 314 -20.67 -17.07 -7.36
N ASN A 315 -20.99 -16.06 -6.55
CA ASN A 315 -21.46 -14.77 -6.99
C ASN A 315 -20.66 -13.66 -6.29
N PRO A 316 -19.70 -13.01 -6.98
CA PRO A 316 -18.79 -12.05 -6.36
C PRO A 316 -19.37 -10.65 -6.16
N LEU A 317 -20.59 -10.40 -6.63
CA LEU A 317 -21.19 -9.05 -6.69
C LEU A 317 -21.82 -8.68 -5.33
N LEU A 318 -21.48 -7.48 -4.83
CA LEU A 318 -22.22 -6.82 -3.75
C LEU A 318 -23.26 -5.90 -4.39
N TYR A 319 -24.51 -6.35 -4.39
CA TYR A 319 -25.61 -5.69 -5.10
C TYR A 319 -26.06 -4.37 -4.47
N GLU A 320 -25.90 -4.24 -3.16
CA GLU A 320 -26.08 -2.98 -2.45
C GLU A 320 -24.73 -2.26 -2.39
N CYS A 321 -24.67 -0.99 -2.78
CA CYS A 321 -23.49 -0.15 -2.56
C CYS A 321 -23.32 0.19 -1.07
N ASP A 322 -23.09 -0.85 -0.26
CA ASP A 322 -23.05 -0.84 1.21
C ASP A 322 -21.61 -0.70 1.69
N LEU A 323 -21.15 0.55 1.72
CA LEU A 323 -19.84 0.92 2.25
C LEU A 323 -19.69 0.53 3.73
N HIS A 324 -20.79 0.46 4.48
CA HIS A 324 -20.75 0.10 5.89
C HIS A 324 -20.37 -1.37 6.08
N LYS A 325 -20.97 -2.30 5.33
CA LYS A 325 -20.57 -3.72 5.32
C LYS A 325 -19.11 -3.90 4.95
N MET A 326 -18.67 -3.22 3.90
CA MET A 326 -17.28 -3.30 3.44
C MET A 326 -16.31 -2.69 4.47
N LYS A 327 -16.72 -1.66 5.22
CA LYS A 327 -15.93 -1.07 6.31
C LYS A 327 -15.82 -2.04 7.48
N ILE A 328 -16.90 -2.70 7.86
CA ILE A 328 -16.87 -3.76 8.89
C ILE A 328 -15.91 -4.88 8.49
N ILE A 329 -15.94 -5.34 7.24
CA ILE A 329 -14.99 -6.35 6.73
C ILE A 329 -13.56 -5.87 6.95
N LYS A 330 -13.26 -4.65 6.52
CA LYS A 330 -11.92 -4.06 6.66
C LYS A 330 -11.50 -4.00 8.13
N ASP A 331 -12.31 -3.40 8.99
CA ASP A 331 -11.98 -3.21 10.40
C ASP A 331 -11.77 -4.57 11.11
N THR A 332 -12.57 -5.58 10.75
CA THR A 332 -12.44 -6.94 11.32
C THR A 332 -11.16 -7.65 10.85
N VAL A 333 -10.77 -7.48 9.58
CA VAL A 333 -9.52 -8.04 9.04
C VAL A 333 -8.31 -7.32 9.63
N ASP A 334 -8.33 -5.98 9.66
CA ASP A 334 -7.23 -5.14 10.14
C ASP A 334 -6.91 -5.42 11.62
N VAL A 335 -7.90 -5.73 12.46
CA VAL A 335 -7.70 -6.12 13.87
C VAL A 335 -6.92 -7.43 14.02
N LYS A 336 -7.06 -8.36 13.07
CA LYS A 336 -6.36 -9.67 13.10
C LYS A 336 -4.97 -9.62 12.45
N LEU A 337 -4.72 -8.63 11.60
CA LEU A 337 -3.45 -8.47 10.92
C LEU A 337 -2.38 -7.99 11.88
N THR A 338 -1.25 -8.68 11.88
CA THR A 338 -0.06 -8.28 12.62
C THR A 338 1.12 -8.27 11.66
N ARG A 339 1.89 -7.18 11.66
CA ARG A 339 2.90 -6.84 10.64
C ARG A 339 4.28 -7.32 11.05
N ASN A 340 4.45 -8.64 11.00
CA ASN A 340 5.74 -9.30 11.19
C ASN A 340 5.59 -10.74 10.72
N ASN A 341 6.67 -11.39 10.27
CA ASN A 341 6.63 -12.82 9.94
C ASN A 341 5.51 -13.17 8.93
N GLU A 342 5.36 -12.33 7.91
CA GLU A 342 4.22 -12.25 6.99
C GLU A 342 3.97 -13.61 6.32
N LEU A 343 5.02 -14.21 5.75
CA LEU A 343 4.94 -15.50 5.08
C LEU A 343 4.62 -16.65 6.05
N GLN A 344 5.15 -16.61 7.29
CA GLN A 344 4.84 -17.59 8.33
C GLN A 344 3.37 -17.55 8.70
N LYS A 345 2.80 -16.34 8.86
CA LYS A 345 1.39 -16.15 9.20
C LYS A 345 0.45 -16.53 8.08
N LEU A 346 0.81 -16.21 6.83
CA LEU A 346 0.07 -16.69 5.67
C LEU A 346 0.02 -18.23 5.66
N PHE A 347 1.17 -18.89 5.78
CA PHE A 347 1.21 -20.36 5.80
C PHE A 347 0.47 -20.95 7.00
N HIS A 348 0.59 -20.34 8.18
CA HIS A 348 -0.14 -20.76 9.36
C HIS A 348 -1.66 -20.71 9.14
N GLU A 349 -2.16 -19.62 8.52
CA GLU A 349 -3.55 -19.46 8.14
C GLU A 349 -4.02 -20.56 7.17
N ILE A 350 -3.24 -20.83 6.10
CA ILE A 350 -3.54 -21.89 5.13
C ILE A 350 -3.63 -23.26 5.84
N ILE A 351 -2.67 -23.57 6.73
CA ILE A 351 -2.63 -24.84 7.47
C ILE A 351 -3.81 -24.94 8.45
N ARG A 352 -4.12 -23.85 9.16
CA ARG A 352 -5.24 -23.77 10.11
C ARG A 352 -6.56 -24.03 9.42
N ASN A 353 -6.74 -23.50 8.21
CA ASN A 353 -7.94 -23.71 7.40
C ASN A 353 -7.96 -25.07 6.67
N GLY A 354 -6.98 -25.96 6.92
CA GLY A 354 -6.99 -27.34 6.43
C GLY A 354 -6.27 -27.58 5.10
N TYR A 355 -5.58 -26.56 4.57
CA TYR A 355 -4.98 -26.59 3.22
C TYR A 355 -3.47 -26.78 3.23
N LEU A 356 -2.92 -27.55 4.18
CA LEU A 356 -1.49 -27.92 4.17
C LEU A 356 -1.09 -28.57 2.84
N CYS A 357 -2.01 -29.27 2.18
CA CYS A 357 -1.81 -29.86 0.85
C CYS A 357 -1.37 -28.86 -0.22
N ASP A 358 -1.77 -27.60 -0.11
CA ASP A 358 -1.45 -26.58 -1.11
C ASP A 358 -0.05 -25.99 -0.92
N LEU A 359 0.56 -26.21 0.25
CA LEU A 359 1.92 -25.77 0.58
C LEU A 359 2.98 -26.84 0.30
N ILE A 360 2.56 -28.07 -0.04
CA ILE A 360 3.43 -29.23 -0.25
C ILE A 360 3.10 -29.93 -1.57
N THR A 361 4.07 -30.64 -2.15
CA THR A 361 3.81 -31.46 -3.34
C THR A 361 3.31 -32.84 -2.91
N SER A 362 2.01 -33.13 -3.07
CA SER A 362 1.41 -34.41 -2.64
C SER A 362 1.17 -35.36 -3.82
N GLN A 363 1.93 -36.46 -3.89
CA GLN A 363 1.69 -37.60 -4.82
C GLN A 363 1.00 -38.81 -4.15
N TYR A 364 0.42 -38.67 -2.95
CA TYR A 364 0.05 -39.83 -2.12
C TYR A 364 -1.47 -40.01 -1.93
N THR A 365 -1.92 -41.22 -1.60
CA THR A 365 -3.34 -41.63 -1.42
C THR A 365 -3.95 -41.20 -0.07
N ASN A 366 -5.28 -41.05 -0.01
CA ASN A 366 -6.01 -40.36 1.07
C ASN A 366 -5.81 -40.89 2.50
N LYS A 367 -5.59 -42.20 2.71
CA LYS A 367 -5.43 -42.76 4.07
C LYS A 367 -4.01 -42.50 4.64
N ILE A 368 -3.00 -42.45 3.78
CA ILE A 368 -1.60 -42.15 4.13
C ILE A 368 -1.41 -40.65 4.43
N LYS A 369 -2.26 -39.77 3.86
CA LYS A 369 -2.18 -38.31 4.02
C LYS A 369 -2.28 -37.82 5.47
N LYS A 370 -3.19 -38.36 6.29
CA LYS A 370 -3.42 -37.79 7.65
C LYS A 370 -2.25 -38.00 8.60
N GLN A 371 -1.67 -39.20 8.61
CA GLN A 371 -0.47 -39.48 9.43
C GLN A 371 0.73 -38.66 8.95
N LEU A 372 0.90 -38.55 7.63
CA LEU A 372 1.96 -37.76 7.02
C LEU A 372 1.82 -36.25 7.36
N TYR A 373 0.60 -35.70 7.31
CA TYR A 373 0.36 -34.29 7.65
C TYR A 373 0.66 -34.00 9.12
N ASN A 374 0.31 -34.91 10.02
CA ASN A 374 0.68 -34.78 11.43
C ASN A 374 2.20 -34.81 11.62
N LYS A 375 2.92 -35.66 10.86
CA LYS A 375 4.38 -35.68 10.84
C LYS A 375 4.96 -34.35 10.33
N PHE A 376 4.44 -33.81 9.24
CA PHE A 376 4.87 -32.52 8.70
C PHE A 376 4.58 -31.37 9.67
N LYS A 377 3.38 -31.30 10.26
CA LYS A 377 3.03 -30.31 11.28
C LYS A 377 4.01 -30.32 12.46
N LYS A 378 4.43 -31.50 12.92
CA LYS A 378 5.47 -31.63 13.95
C LYS A 378 6.83 -31.11 13.47
N GLN A 379 7.25 -31.47 12.26
CA GLN A 379 8.56 -31.07 11.71
C GLN A 379 8.67 -29.56 11.44
N ILE A 380 7.56 -28.89 11.08
CA ILE A 380 7.52 -27.43 10.88
C ILE A 380 7.14 -26.68 12.16
N ASN A 381 7.05 -27.35 13.31
CA ASN A 381 6.66 -26.76 14.59
C ASN A 381 5.34 -25.97 14.51
N TYR A 382 4.30 -26.57 13.90
CA TYR A 382 3.00 -25.93 13.80
C TYR A 382 2.31 -25.85 15.17
N ASN A 383 2.18 -24.64 15.70
CA ASN A 383 1.41 -24.32 16.89
C ASN A 383 0.16 -23.54 16.48
N GLU A 384 -1.03 -24.08 16.74
CA GLU A 384 -2.32 -23.47 16.35
C GLU A 384 -2.51 -22.06 16.94
N ASN A 385 -1.98 -21.81 18.13
CA ASN A 385 -2.16 -20.55 18.86
C ASN A 385 -1.05 -19.52 18.59
N ASN A 386 0.09 -19.93 18.03
CA ASN A 386 1.22 -19.04 17.80
C ASN A 386 1.80 -19.19 16.38
N PRO A 387 1.41 -18.30 15.44
CA PRO A 387 1.91 -18.37 14.07
C PRO A 387 3.40 -18.07 13.93
N ASN A 388 4.02 -17.38 14.90
CA ASN A 388 5.43 -17.01 14.83
C ASN A 388 6.40 -18.18 15.09
N GLU A 389 5.88 -19.30 15.61
CA GLU A 389 6.67 -20.51 15.88
C GLU A 389 6.85 -21.41 14.65
N LEU A 390 6.10 -21.15 13.58
CA LEU A 390 6.12 -21.95 12.36
C LEU A 390 7.49 -21.86 11.67
N ILE A 391 8.14 -22.99 11.44
CA ILE A 391 9.43 -23.06 10.76
C ILE A 391 9.21 -23.15 9.24
N LEU A 392 9.72 -22.17 8.50
CA LEU A 392 9.72 -22.18 7.04
C LEU A 392 10.84 -23.10 6.52
N ASN A 393 10.51 -24.37 6.30
CA ASN A 393 11.43 -25.38 5.77
C ASN A 393 11.06 -25.73 4.32
N ASP A 394 11.89 -25.35 3.35
CA ASP A 394 11.66 -25.55 1.92
C ASP A 394 11.76 -27.01 1.43
N LYS A 395 12.32 -27.90 2.25
CA LYS A 395 12.28 -29.36 2.00
C LYS A 395 10.90 -29.96 2.29
N ILE A 396 10.11 -29.32 3.15
CA ILE A 396 8.77 -29.78 3.54
C ILE A 396 7.73 -28.94 2.79
N LEU A 397 7.82 -27.62 2.93
CA LEU A 397 6.94 -26.63 2.32
C LEU A 397 7.47 -26.29 0.93
N THR A 398 7.29 -27.22 -0.01
CA THR A 398 7.87 -27.15 -1.36
C THR A 398 7.42 -25.93 -2.15
N ILE A 399 6.27 -25.32 -1.78
CA ILE A 399 5.82 -24.04 -2.34
C ILE A 399 6.89 -22.95 -2.20
N LEU A 400 7.74 -22.97 -1.17
CA LEU A 400 8.83 -22.00 -1.01
C LEU A 400 9.81 -21.99 -2.18
N ASN A 401 10.04 -23.14 -2.83
CA ASN A 401 10.89 -23.23 -4.01
C ASN A 401 10.19 -22.62 -5.24
N GLU A 402 8.88 -22.86 -5.40
CA GLU A 402 8.07 -22.21 -6.42
C GLU A 402 8.13 -20.68 -6.27
N LEU A 403 7.99 -20.17 -5.04
CA LEU A 403 8.06 -18.73 -4.76
C LEU A 403 9.43 -18.13 -5.10
N LYS A 404 10.53 -18.81 -4.77
CA LYS A 404 11.89 -18.34 -5.10
C LYS A 404 12.10 -18.27 -6.61
N ILE A 405 11.61 -19.27 -7.35
CA ILE A 405 11.69 -19.27 -8.83
C ILE A 405 10.90 -18.10 -9.40
N LEU A 406 9.64 -17.94 -8.97
CA LEU A 406 8.77 -16.84 -9.42
C LEU A 406 9.30 -15.46 -9.02
N PHE A 407 10.00 -15.35 -7.89
CA PHE A 407 10.65 -14.11 -7.49
C PHE A 407 11.70 -13.65 -8.51
N HIS A 408 12.40 -14.59 -9.16
CA HIS A 408 13.40 -14.32 -10.20
C HIS A 408 12.82 -14.31 -11.62
N ASP A 409 11.50 -14.37 -11.78
CA ASP A 409 10.87 -14.28 -13.09
C ASP A 409 11.26 -12.96 -13.79
N ASP A 410 11.51 -13.03 -15.10
CA ASP A 410 11.98 -11.89 -15.89
C ASP A 410 11.00 -10.72 -15.86
N ILE A 411 9.69 -10.98 -15.75
CA ILE A 411 8.66 -9.94 -15.64
C ILE A 411 8.78 -9.25 -14.28
N HIS A 412 8.94 -10.01 -13.19
CA HIS A 412 9.13 -9.46 -11.86
C HIS A 412 10.43 -8.62 -11.76
N LYS A 413 11.51 -9.13 -12.32
CA LYS A 413 12.80 -8.44 -12.43
C LYS A 413 12.71 -7.16 -13.26
N HIS A 414 12.03 -7.21 -14.41
CA HIS A 414 11.80 -6.04 -15.28
C HIS A 414 11.04 -4.93 -14.53
N MET A 415 10.06 -5.31 -13.71
CA MET A 415 9.33 -4.38 -12.85
C MET A 415 10.16 -3.82 -11.67
N GLY A 416 11.37 -4.35 -11.42
CA GLY A 416 12.22 -3.94 -10.30
C GLY A 416 11.91 -4.65 -8.98
N TYR A 417 11.44 -5.89 -9.04
CA TYR A 417 11.06 -6.71 -7.88
C TYR A 417 10.00 -6.06 -6.96
N PRO A 418 8.88 -5.54 -7.48
CA PRO A 418 7.91 -4.81 -6.65
C PRO A 418 7.13 -5.69 -5.66
N LEU A 419 7.10 -7.01 -5.83
CA LEU A 419 6.42 -7.95 -4.94
C LEU A 419 7.39 -8.58 -3.93
N GLN A 420 6.87 -8.89 -2.75
CA GLN A 420 7.55 -9.69 -1.73
C GLN A 420 7.10 -11.15 -1.86
N LEU A 421 7.79 -12.10 -1.23
CA LEU A 421 7.44 -13.52 -1.34
C LEU A 421 6.00 -13.84 -0.92
N TRP A 422 5.46 -13.18 0.11
CA TRP A 422 4.07 -13.38 0.53
C TRP A 422 3.05 -12.82 -0.45
N HIS A 423 3.39 -11.75 -1.20
CA HIS A 423 2.54 -11.24 -2.28
C HIS A 423 2.45 -12.25 -3.43
N ILE A 424 3.61 -12.76 -3.89
CA ILE A 424 3.66 -13.81 -4.93
C ILE A 424 2.91 -15.05 -4.46
N CYS A 425 3.09 -15.43 -3.18
CA CYS A 425 2.39 -16.58 -2.61
C CYS A 425 0.88 -16.40 -2.56
N ALA A 426 0.38 -15.21 -2.20
CA ALA A 426 -1.04 -14.95 -2.15
C ALA A 426 -1.69 -15.10 -3.53
N ILE A 427 -1.03 -14.60 -4.59
CA ILE A 427 -1.48 -14.79 -5.97
C ILE A 427 -1.44 -16.27 -6.34
N LEU A 428 -0.34 -16.99 -6.05
CA LEU A 428 -0.20 -18.41 -6.37
C LEU A 428 -1.27 -19.27 -5.67
N LEU A 429 -1.54 -19.01 -4.40
CA LEU A 429 -2.58 -19.68 -3.62
C LEU A 429 -3.98 -19.44 -4.19
N TYR A 430 -4.24 -18.23 -4.68
CA TYR A 430 -5.52 -17.88 -5.29
C TYR A 430 -5.70 -18.52 -6.67
N CYS A 431 -4.71 -18.38 -7.55
CA CYS A 431 -4.83 -18.78 -8.96
C CYS A 431 -4.63 -20.28 -9.21
N SER A 432 -3.89 -20.98 -8.34
CA SER A 432 -3.34 -22.29 -8.70
C SER A 432 -3.50 -23.36 -7.64
N LYS A 433 -4.11 -23.05 -6.49
CA LYS A 433 -4.22 -23.98 -5.35
C LYS A 433 -5.68 -24.15 -4.91
N SER A 434 -5.96 -25.25 -4.22
CA SER A 434 -7.32 -25.68 -3.92
C SER A 434 -8.03 -24.83 -2.85
N CYS A 435 -7.27 -24.15 -1.99
CA CYS A 435 -7.78 -23.26 -0.95
C CYS A 435 -8.61 -22.11 -1.49
N ASN A 436 -8.38 -21.68 -2.74
CA ASN A 436 -9.12 -20.60 -3.36
C ASN A 436 -10.64 -20.85 -3.33
N VAL A 437 -11.10 -22.08 -3.59
CA VAL A 437 -12.54 -22.38 -3.63
C VAL A 437 -13.22 -22.01 -2.30
N GLN A 438 -12.62 -22.42 -1.18
CA GLN A 438 -13.16 -22.13 0.15
C GLN A 438 -12.91 -20.69 0.59
N PHE A 439 -11.75 -20.11 0.23
CA PHE A 439 -11.45 -18.70 0.43
C PHE A 439 -12.53 -17.83 -0.22
N SER A 440 -12.73 -17.99 -1.52
CA SER A 440 -13.73 -17.32 -2.35
C SER A 440 -15.16 -17.49 -1.80
N TYR A 441 -15.50 -18.71 -1.37
CA TYR A 441 -16.80 -18.98 -0.75
C TYR A 441 -16.98 -18.25 0.59
N ASP A 442 -15.98 -18.29 1.47
CA ASP A 442 -16.03 -17.57 2.74
C ASP A 442 -16.11 -16.06 2.53
N GLN A 443 -15.44 -15.49 1.52
CA GLN A 443 -15.53 -14.06 1.19
C GLN A 443 -16.96 -13.65 0.80
N ILE A 444 -17.62 -14.37 -0.10
CA ILE A 444 -19.02 -14.08 -0.48
C ILE A 444 -19.97 -14.14 0.73
N GLN A 445 -19.67 -15.01 1.70
CA GLN A 445 -20.43 -15.12 2.95
C GLN A 445 -20.01 -14.09 4.02
N PHE A 446 -19.23 -13.06 3.65
CA PHE A 446 -18.69 -12.03 4.53
C PHE A 446 -17.80 -12.58 5.66
N ARG A 447 -17.20 -13.76 5.49
CA ARG A 447 -16.33 -14.44 6.47
C ARG A 447 -14.84 -14.16 6.23
N HIS A 448 -14.50 -12.94 5.81
CA HIS A 448 -13.14 -12.50 5.51
C HIS A 448 -12.16 -12.71 6.67
N GLN A 449 -12.64 -12.64 7.91
CA GLN A 449 -11.87 -12.84 9.12
C GLN A 449 -11.30 -14.25 9.31
N LYS A 450 -11.71 -15.22 8.48
CA LYS A 450 -11.07 -16.56 8.41
C LYS A 450 -9.75 -16.55 7.63
N TRP A 451 -9.62 -15.58 6.72
CA TRP A 451 -8.52 -15.43 5.77
C TRP A 451 -7.86 -14.04 5.79
N PRO A 452 -7.61 -13.43 6.98
CA PRO A 452 -7.09 -12.07 7.05
C PRO A 452 -5.78 -11.89 6.27
N TYR A 453 -4.86 -12.85 6.31
CA TYR A 453 -3.55 -12.73 5.67
C TYR A 453 -3.65 -12.94 4.16
N LEU A 454 -4.29 -14.02 3.70
CA LEU A 454 -4.46 -14.28 2.27
C LEU A 454 -5.21 -13.13 1.58
N ASP A 455 -6.28 -12.63 2.19
CA ASP A 455 -7.07 -11.53 1.63
C ASP A 455 -6.28 -10.21 1.53
N SER A 456 -5.57 -9.82 2.60
CA SER A 456 -4.80 -8.57 2.59
C SER A 456 -3.65 -8.64 1.59
N TYR A 457 -2.88 -9.73 1.61
CA TYR A 457 -1.70 -9.85 0.75
C TYR A 457 -2.05 -10.02 -0.72
N LEU A 458 -3.16 -10.70 -1.04
CA LEU A 458 -3.66 -10.79 -2.42
C LEU A 458 -4.07 -9.41 -2.95
N ARG A 459 -4.83 -8.65 -2.15
CA ARG A 459 -5.23 -7.29 -2.49
C ARG A 459 -4.01 -6.38 -2.72
N GLU A 460 -3.06 -6.38 -1.79
CA GLU A 460 -1.82 -5.60 -1.89
C GLU A 460 -1.02 -5.98 -3.13
N ALA A 461 -0.91 -7.27 -3.45
CA ALA A 461 -0.22 -7.73 -4.63
C ALA A 461 -0.88 -7.23 -5.94
N ILE A 462 -2.21 -7.31 -6.04
CA ILE A 462 -2.97 -6.80 -7.19
C ILE A 462 -2.81 -5.29 -7.31
N ASP A 463 -2.91 -4.55 -6.20
CA ASP A 463 -2.72 -3.09 -6.15
C ASP A 463 -1.33 -2.68 -6.63
N ILE A 464 -0.29 -3.41 -6.22
CA ILE A 464 1.09 -3.15 -6.67
C ILE A 464 1.20 -3.38 -8.18
N LEU A 465 0.85 -4.58 -8.67
CA LEU A 465 0.97 -4.93 -10.09
C LEU A 465 0.12 -4.02 -11.00
N HIS A 466 -1.04 -3.58 -10.52
CA HIS A 466 -1.91 -2.62 -11.21
C HIS A 466 -1.19 -1.31 -11.61
N PHE A 467 -0.18 -0.87 -10.84
CA PHE A 467 0.62 0.31 -11.19
C PHE A 467 1.73 0.02 -12.21
N HIS A 468 2.20 -1.22 -12.29
CA HIS A 468 3.25 -1.64 -13.21
C HIS A 468 2.75 -1.94 -14.61
N GLU A 469 1.45 -2.02 -14.85
CA GLU A 469 0.92 -2.22 -16.19
C GLU A 469 0.51 -0.93 -16.89
N ARG A 470 0.76 -0.87 -18.21
CA ARG A 470 0.33 0.22 -19.10
C ARG A 470 -1.14 0.11 -19.49
N ARG A 471 -2.03 0.11 -18.50
CA ARG A 471 -3.49 -0.06 -18.67
C ARG A 471 -4.13 1.08 -19.45
N GLU A 472 -3.55 2.27 -19.39
CA GLU A 472 -3.92 3.43 -20.21
C GLU A 472 -3.82 3.17 -21.72
N GLU A 473 -3.03 2.18 -22.13
CA GLU A 473 -2.86 1.77 -23.54
C GLU A 473 -3.82 0.62 -23.93
N SER A 474 -4.50 0.01 -22.97
CA SER A 474 -5.33 -1.18 -23.19
C SER A 474 -6.72 -0.82 -23.71
N GLU A 475 -7.21 -1.54 -24.71
CA GLU A 475 -8.61 -1.51 -25.16
C GLU A 475 -9.29 -2.88 -24.94
N MET A 476 -8.70 -3.71 -24.07
CA MET A 476 -9.16 -5.07 -23.80
C MET A 476 -10.45 -5.04 -23.00
N GLU A 477 -11.33 -5.97 -23.34
CA GLU A 477 -12.52 -6.35 -22.58
C GLU A 477 -12.23 -7.70 -21.93
N PHE A 478 -12.81 -7.95 -20.76
CA PHE A 478 -12.57 -9.20 -20.03
C PHE A 478 -13.89 -9.91 -19.72
N TYR A 479 -13.81 -11.21 -19.48
CA TYR A 479 -14.95 -12.07 -19.29
C TYR A 479 -14.75 -12.98 -18.07
N CYS A 480 -15.82 -13.22 -17.31
CA CYS A 480 -15.85 -14.18 -16.22
C CYS A 480 -17.11 -15.04 -16.31
N GLY A 481 -16.95 -16.36 -16.30
CA GLY A 481 -18.06 -17.30 -16.29
C GLY A 481 -18.50 -17.66 -14.88
N LEU A 482 -19.76 -17.44 -14.56
CA LEU A 482 -20.38 -17.81 -13.28
C LEU A 482 -21.36 -18.96 -13.49
N LYS A 483 -21.00 -20.15 -13.03
CA LYS A 483 -21.86 -21.34 -13.11
C LYS A 483 -23.09 -21.20 -12.20
N ASN A 484 -24.26 -21.53 -12.72
CA ASN A 484 -25.54 -21.56 -11.98
C ASN A 484 -25.91 -20.21 -11.31
N VAL A 485 -25.37 -19.10 -11.83
CA VAL A 485 -25.77 -17.74 -11.43
C VAL A 485 -26.64 -17.15 -12.51
N ARG A 486 -27.81 -16.63 -12.13
CA ARG A 486 -28.70 -15.83 -12.98
C ARG A 486 -29.25 -14.71 -12.11
N LEU A 487 -29.29 -13.49 -12.62
CA LEU A 487 -29.89 -12.36 -11.91
C LEU A 487 -31.35 -12.24 -12.31
N GLU A 488 -32.25 -12.41 -11.34
CA GLU A 488 -33.70 -12.33 -11.56
C GLU A 488 -34.18 -10.87 -11.75
N ASN A 489 -33.53 -9.91 -11.09
CA ASN A 489 -33.91 -8.50 -11.16
C ASN A 489 -32.68 -7.57 -11.22
N ILE A 490 -32.21 -7.24 -12.43
CA ILE A 490 -31.08 -6.30 -12.58
C ILE A 490 -31.41 -4.89 -12.07
N LYS A 491 -32.69 -4.52 -11.86
CA LYS A 491 -33.02 -3.21 -11.29
C LYS A 491 -32.51 -3.07 -9.86
N GLU A 492 -32.22 -4.18 -9.18
CA GLU A 492 -31.56 -4.22 -7.87
C GLU A 492 -30.04 -4.00 -7.96
N ILE A 493 -29.45 -4.08 -9.15
CA ILE A 493 -28.00 -4.15 -9.36
C ILE A 493 -27.58 -3.06 -10.34
N LYS A 494 -27.73 -1.81 -9.91
CA LYS A 494 -27.31 -0.65 -10.70
C LYS A 494 -25.85 -0.31 -10.49
N GLU A 495 -25.40 -0.38 -9.25
CA GLU A 495 -24.07 0.07 -8.81
C GLU A 495 -23.61 -0.82 -7.66
N GLY A 496 -22.33 -1.22 -7.64
CA GLY A 496 -21.83 -2.09 -6.57
C GLY A 496 -20.32 -2.18 -6.46
N PHE A 497 -19.90 -3.05 -5.54
CA PHE A 497 -18.51 -3.40 -5.27
C PHE A 497 -18.32 -4.91 -5.41
N PHE A 498 -17.08 -5.35 -5.60
CA PHE A 498 -16.77 -6.79 -5.46
C PHE A 498 -16.63 -7.16 -3.99
N ILE A 499 -17.36 -8.20 -3.54
CA ILE A 499 -17.20 -8.78 -2.20
C ILE A 499 -15.89 -9.56 -2.14
N SER A 500 -15.62 -10.34 -3.19
CA SER A 500 -14.44 -11.18 -3.38
C SER A 500 -13.54 -10.62 -4.47
N HIS A 501 -12.29 -11.08 -4.53
CA HIS A 501 -11.49 -10.93 -5.74
C HIS A 501 -12.16 -11.67 -6.91
N VAL A 502 -11.94 -11.22 -8.15
CA VAL A 502 -12.57 -11.78 -9.35
C VAL A 502 -11.52 -12.15 -10.39
N SER A 503 -11.53 -13.41 -10.81
CA SER A 503 -10.70 -13.91 -11.90
C SER A 503 -11.43 -13.75 -13.23
N THR A 504 -10.73 -13.22 -14.24
CA THR A 504 -11.27 -12.90 -15.57
C THR A 504 -10.29 -13.32 -16.65
N SER A 505 -10.76 -13.45 -17.88
CA SER A 505 -9.94 -13.75 -19.06
C SER A 505 -10.28 -12.79 -20.20
N ASP A 506 -9.31 -12.50 -21.08
CA ASP A 506 -9.55 -11.80 -22.34
C ASP A 506 -10.11 -12.72 -23.44
N ASP A 507 -10.26 -14.02 -23.14
CA ASP A 507 -10.88 -15.01 -24.01
C ASP A 507 -12.28 -15.39 -23.50
N ILE A 508 -13.31 -15.00 -24.27
CA ILE A 508 -14.70 -15.32 -23.94
C ILE A 508 -14.96 -16.84 -23.91
N GLN A 509 -14.20 -17.65 -24.66
CA GLN A 509 -14.38 -19.11 -24.65
C GLN A 509 -14.04 -19.69 -23.28
N ILE A 510 -13.04 -19.14 -22.61
CA ILE A 510 -12.66 -19.55 -21.25
C ILE A 510 -13.81 -19.22 -20.28
N ALA A 511 -14.37 -18.01 -20.38
CA ALA A 511 -15.55 -17.65 -19.58
C ALA A 511 -16.76 -18.58 -19.85
N GLN A 512 -16.99 -18.96 -21.11
CA GLN A 512 -18.04 -19.92 -21.46
C GLN A 512 -17.81 -21.31 -20.84
N MET A 513 -16.57 -21.80 -20.83
CA MET A 513 -16.21 -23.06 -20.16
C MET A 513 -16.52 -23.00 -18.65
N TYR A 514 -16.18 -21.90 -17.98
CA TYR A 514 -16.43 -21.71 -16.55
C TYR A 514 -17.91 -21.55 -16.21
N ARG A 515 -18.68 -20.92 -17.10
CA ARG A 515 -20.14 -20.82 -17.00
C ARG A 515 -20.83 -22.19 -17.06
N SER A 516 -20.26 -23.20 -17.74
CA SER A 516 -20.90 -24.51 -18.01
C SER A 516 -22.11 -24.35 -18.94
N ASP A 517 -23.17 -25.13 -18.79
CA ASP A 517 -24.35 -25.11 -19.67
C ASP A 517 -25.35 -24.02 -19.31
N GLN A 518 -25.45 -23.70 -18.01
CA GLN A 518 -26.32 -22.65 -17.46
C GLN A 518 -25.56 -21.73 -16.52
N GLY A 519 -25.83 -20.43 -16.60
CA GLY A 519 -25.22 -19.45 -15.71
C GLY A 519 -25.16 -18.05 -16.29
N CYS A 520 -24.15 -17.30 -15.88
CA CYS A 520 -23.96 -15.91 -16.24
C CYS A 520 -22.55 -15.67 -16.78
N ILE A 521 -22.41 -14.77 -17.74
CA ILE A 521 -21.13 -14.21 -18.16
C ILE A 521 -21.07 -12.76 -17.69
N LEU A 522 -20.08 -12.43 -16.86
CA LEU A 522 -19.73 -11.05 -16.58
C LEU A 522 -18.80 -10.56 -17.69
N HIS A 523 -19.19 -9.50 -18.38
CA HIS A 523 -18.41 -8.81 -19.40
C HIS A 523 -17.91 -7.49 -18.81
N PHE A 524 -16.60 -7.34 -18.67
CA PHE A 524 -15.95 -6.17 -18.11
C PHE A 524 -15.54 -5.22 -19.23
N HIS A 525 -16.18 -4.06 -19.27
CA HIS A 525 -15.81 -3.00 -20.20
C HIS A 525 -14.38 -2.53 -19.96
N SER A 526 -13.70 -2.08 -21.02
CA SER A 526 -12.34 -1.55 -20.96
C SER A 526 -12.15 -0.41 -19.94
N SER A 527 -13.20 0.36 -19.63
CA SER A 527 -13.19 1.40 -18.60
C SER A 527 -12.87 0.87 -17.19
N MET A 528 -13.25 -0.38 -16.89
CA MET A 528 -12.92 -1.07 -15.63
C MET A 528 -11.41 -1.25 -15.48
N ARG A 529 -10.73 -1.71 -16.55
CA ARG A 529 -9.28 -1.91 -16.57
C ARG A 529 -8.51 -0.61 -16.53
N ARG A 530 -9.05 0.45 -17.14
CA ARG A 530 -8.43 1.79 -17.17
C ARG A 530 -8.66 2.61 -15.91
N SER A 531 -9.58 2.19 -15.03
CA SER A 531 -9.80 2.85 -13.75
C SER A 531 -8.53 2.81 -12.89
N PRO A 532 -8.11 3.93 -12.26
CA PRO A 532 -6.99 3.95 -11.33
C PRO A 532 -7.37 3.51 -9.90
N ARG A 533 -8.62 3.05 -9.70
CA ARG A 533 -9.22 2.77 -8.40
C ARG A 533 -9.91 1.40 -8.35
N ILE A 534 -10.26 0.85 -9.50
CA ILE A 534 -10.64 -0.56 -9.64
C ILE A 534 -9.38 -1.34 -9.99
N SER A 535 -8.70 -1.84 -8.95
CA SER A 535 -7.41 -2.51 -9.10
C SER A 535 -7.54 -3.82 -9.85
N SER A 536 -6.62 -4.02 -10.79
CA SER A 536 -6.54 -5.24 -11.58
C SER A 536 -5.16 -5.44 -12.17
N CYS A 537 -4.76 -6.70 -12.35
CA CYS A 537 -3.46 -7.07 -12.88
C CYS A 537 -3.48 -8.40 -13.66
N ASP A 538 -2.50 -8.56 -14.55
CA ASP A 538 -2.13 -9.78 -15.23
C ASP A 538 -1.24 -10.64 -14.33
N VAL A 539 -1.72 -11.85 -14.06
CA VAL A 539 -1.04 -12.83 -13.20
C VAL A 539 -0.63 -14.07 -13.98
N SER A 540 -0.71 -14.05 -15.31
CA SER A 540 -0.39 -15.21 -16.17
C SER A 540 1.06 -15.69 -16.05
N TRP A 541 1.97 -14.85 -15.56
CA TRP A 541 3.36 -15.20 -15.27
C TRP A 541 3.55 -15.89 -13.92
N ILE A 542 2.59 -15.76 -13.00
CA ILE A 542 2.54 -16.48 -11.71
C ILE A 542 1.68 -17.75 -11.82
N SER A 543 0.55 -17.65 -12.53
CA SER A 543 -0.43 -18.73 -12.64
C SER A 543 0.15 -19.91 -13.42
N ILE A 544 -0.10 -21.13 -12.92
CA ILE A 544 0.28 -22.37 -13.62
C ILE A 544 -0.57 -22.58 -14.89
N PHE A 545 -1.78 -21.99 -14.93
CA PHE A 545 -2.73 -22.13 -16.04
C PHE A 545 -2.52 -21.01 -17.07
N LYS A 546 -1.33 -20.96 -17.68
CA LYS A 546 -0.97 -19.90 -18.65
C LYS A 546 -1.96 -19.73 -19.80
N HIS A 547 -2.66 -20.80 -20.17
CA HIS A 547 -3.68 -20.80 -21.22
C HIS A 547 -4.93 -20.01 -20.83
N GLU A 548 -5.26 -19.89 -19.54
CA GLU A 548 -6.42 -19.15 -19.04
C GLU A 548 -6.29 -17.64 -19.15
N ARG A 549 -5.05 -17.16 -19.36
CA ARG A 549 -4.79 -15.74 -19.60
C ARG A 549 -5.35 -14.86 -18.49
N GLU A 550 -5.20 -15.35 -17.27
CA GLU A 550 -5.87 -14.84 -16.09
C GLU A 550 -5.52 -13.38 -15.78
N ILE A 551 -6.57 -12.59 -15.58
CA ILE A 551 -6.55 -11.22 -15.10
C ILE A 551 -7.36 -11.15 -13.81
N LEU A 552 -6.73 -10.71 -12.72
CA LEU A 552 -7.40 -10.54 -11.44
C LEU A 552 -7.90 -9.11 -11.28
N PHE A 553 -9.12 -8.98 -10.77
CA PHE A 553 -9.66 -7.76 -10.20
C PHE A 553 -9.69 -7.90 -8.67
N ALA A 554 -9.18 -6.89 -7.97
CA ALA A 554 -9.23 -6.87 -6.51
C ALA A 554 -10.60 -6.39 -6.02
N ARG A 555 -11.03 -6.88 -4.86
CA ARG A 555 -12.06 -6.20 -4.08
C ARG A 555 -11.58 -4.81 -3.64
N PRO A 556 -12.46 -3.81 -3.48
CA PRO A 556 -12.04 -2.44 -3.22
C PRO A 556 -11.50 -2.26 -1.80
N THR A 557 -10.59 -1.31 -1.65
CA THR A 557 -10.13 -0.80 -0.36
C THR A 557 -10.99 0.37 0.07
N ILE A 558 -11.59 0.29 1.27
CA ILE A 558 -12.23 1.46 1.88
C ILE A 558 -11.18 2.33 2.52
N ALA A 559 -11.01 3.53 1.98
CA ALA A 559 -10.26 4.58 2.62
C ALA A 559 -11.19 5.31 3.59
N SER A 560 -10.90 5.22 4.90
CA SER A 560 -11.68 5.87 5.96
C SER A 560 -11.68 7.41 5.89
N ALA A 561 -10.82 7.98 5.05
CA ALA A 561 -10.62 9.41 4.87
C ALA A 561 -11.44 10.02 3.71
N LEU A 562 -12.09 9.20 2.88
CA LEU A 562 -12.88 9.67 1.75
C LEU A 562 -14.35 9.78 2.12
N ASP A 563 -15.00 10.83 1.61
CA ASP A 563 -16.46 10.93 1.62
C ASP A 563 -17.08 9.75 0.84
N GLU A 564 -18.23 9.28 1.30
CA GLU A 564 -18.98 8.16 0.72
C GLU A 564 -19.26 8.39 -0.76
N LYS A 565 -19.65 9.61 -1.14
CA LYS A 565 -19.88 9.96 -2.54
C LYS A 565 -18.64 9.76 -3.41
N ILE A 566 -17.49 10.25 -2.95
CA ILE A 566 -16.21 10.13 -3.68
C ILE A 566 -15.79 8.66 -3.79
N HIS A 567 -16.05 7.87 -2.75
CA HIS A 567 -15.73 6.45 -2.77
C HIS A 567 -16.56 5.70 -3.82
N LYS A 568 -17.87 5.96 -3.87
CA LYS A 568 -18.78 5.40 -4.88
C LYS A 568 -18.34 5.73 -6.31
N GLU A 569 -18.15 7.01 -6.62
CA GLU A 569 -17.74 7.47 -7.95
C GLU A 569 -16.41 6.83 -8.41
N GLN A 570 -15.46 6.68 -7.49
CA GLN A 570 -14.12 6.21 -7.83
C GLN A 570 -13.98 4.69 -7.88
N TYR A 571 -14.59 3.96 -6.95
CA TYR A 571 -14.30 2.53 -6.74
C TYR A 571 -15.42 1.59 -7.19
N ALA A 572 -16.64 2.09 -7.44
CA ALA A 572 -17.77 1.25 -7.80
C ALA A 572 -17.83 0.99 -9.32
N TRP A 573 -18.53 -0.08 -9.65
CA TRP A 573 -18.94 -0.43 -11.01
C TRP A 573 -20.45 -0.33 -11.14
N ASN A 574 -20.94 -0.11 -12.35
CA ASN A 574 -22.33 -0.29 -12.72
C ASN A 574 -22.53 -1.59 -13.48
N ALA A 575 -23.74 -2.14 -13.44
CA ALA A 575 -24.11 -3.34 -14.18
C ALA A 575 -25.34 -3.11 -15.07
N LYS A 576 -25.32 -3.71 -16.27
CA LYS A 576 -26.44 -3.69 -17.22
C LYS A 576 -26.53 -5.06 -17.91
N ILE A 577 -27.75 -5.52 -18.23
CA ILE A 577 -27.93 -6.72 -19.05
C ILE A 577 -27.54 -6.36 -20.48
N GLU A 578 -26.52 -7.04 -21.02
CA GLU A 578 -26.09 -6.89 -22.41
C GLU A 578 -26.87 -7.83 -23.32
N SER A 579 -27.09 -9.06 -22.88
CA SER A 579 -27.93 -10.06 -23.55
C SER A 579 -28.46 -11.08 -22.55
N GLU A 580 -29.61 -11.68 -22.85
CA GLU A 580 -30.20 -12.73 -22.04
C GLU A 580 -30.98 -13.70 -22.92
N ASP A 581 -30.77 -14.99 -22.69
CA ASP A 581 -31.56 -16.07 -23.27
C ASP A 581 -31.97 -17.08 -22.17
N GLU A 582 -32.58 -18.20 -22.57
CA GLU A 582 -33.04 -19.24 -21.65
C GLU A 582 -31.89 -19.82 -20.78
N TYR A 583 -30.66 -19.87 -21.29
CA TYR A 583 -29.54 -20.58 -20.69
C TYR A 583 -28.48 -19.66 -20.09
N THR A 584 -28.35 -18.42 -20.60
CA THR A 584 -27.30 -17.49 -20.19
C THR A 584 -27.80 -16.06 -20.04
N GLN A 585 -27.15 -15.33 -19.12
CA GLN A 585 -27.28 -13.89 -18.99
C GLN A 585 -25.89 -13.27 -19.09
N THR A 586 -25.70 -12.33 -20.01
CA THR A 586 -24.46 -11.54 -20.14
C THR A 586 -24.66 -10.20 -19.47
N ILE A 587 -23.83 -9.89 -18.48
CA ILE A 587 -23.90 -8.65 -17.71
C ILE A 587 -22.69 -7.80 -18.05
N LEU A 588 -22.91 -6.63 -18.60
CA LEU A 588 -21.87 -5.63 -18.82
C LEU A 588 -21.59 -4.88 -17.51
N LEU A 589 -20.32 -4.90 -17.08
CA LEU A 589 -19.79 -4.12 -15.99
C LEU A 589 -18.98 -2.93 -16.52
N THR A 590 -19.33 -1.73 -16.08
CA THR A 590 -18.68 -0.47 -16.45
C THR A 590 -18.23 0.28 -15.21
N TRP A 591 -17.17 1.07 -15.32
CA TRP A 591 -16.78 1.98 -14.24
C TRP A 591 -17.83 3.08 -14.06
N VAL A 592 -18.23 3.42 -12.83
CA VAL A 592 -19.27 4.43 -12.56
C VAL A 592 -18.99 5.77 -13.26
N LEU A 593 -17.75 6.26 -13.23
CA LEU A 593 -17.38 7.50 -13.92
C LEU A 593 -17.52 7.44 -15.44
N TYR A 594 -17.42 6.26 -16.05
CA TYR A 594 -17.71 6.10 -17.48
C TYR A 594 -19.19 6.39 -17.76
N ASP A 595 -20.10 5.77 -17.00
CA ASP A 595 -21.55 5.97 -17.20
C ASP A 595 -22.03 7.37 -16.80
N GLN A 596 -21.41 7.98 -15.78
CA GLN A 596 -21.76 9.33 -15.33
C GLN A 596 -21.57 10.35 -16.46
N TYR A 597 -20.50 10.22 -17.25
CA TYR A 597 -20.12 11.23 -18.23
C TYR A 597 -20.47 10.87 -19.68
N ILE A 598 -20.74 9.59 -20.01
CA ILE A 598 -20.93 9.16 -21.41
C ILE A 598 -22.01 9.99 -22.13
N GLN A 599 -23.16 10.26 -21.50
CA GLN A 599 -24.26 11.00 -22.15
C GLN A 599 -23.91 12.48 -22.43
N GLN A 600 -23.27 13.16 -21.47
CA GLN A 600 -22.87 14.56 -21.65
C GLN A 600 -21.76 14.68 -22.70
N ILE A 601 -20.80 13.75 -22.68
CA ILE A 601 -19.74 13.67 -23.68
C ILE A 601 -20.33 13.41 -25.07
N MET A 602 -21.34 12.54 -25.16
CA MET A 602 -22.06 12.29 -26.40
C MET A 602 -22.76 13.55 -26.92
N ALA A 603 -23.44 14.30 -26.05
CA ALA A 603 -24.10 15.56 -26.42
C ALA A 603 -23.08 16.58 -26.96
N ILE A 604 -21.98 16.80 -26.26
CA ILE A 604 -20.89 17.71 -26.69
C ILE A 604 -20.29 17.23 -28.02
N SER A 605 -19.99 15.94 -28.13
CA SER A 605 -19.45 15.36 -29.37
C SER A 605 -20.41 15.50 -30.55
N ALA A 606 -21.73 15.44 -30.32
CA ALA A 606 -22.75 15.64 -31.35
C ALA A 606 -22.85 17.11 -31.77
N MET A 607 -22.79 18.05 -30.83
CA MET A 607 -22.70 19.48 -31.13
C MET A 607 -21.45 19.81 -31.97
N TRP A 608 -20.36 19.06 -31.77
CA TRP A 608 -19.10 19.21 -32.50
C TRP A 608 -19.06 18.60 -33.92
N ARG A 609 -20.06 17.77 -34.30
CA ARG A 609 -20.03 16.94 -35.53
C ARG A 609 -19.82 17.72 -36.84
N TRP A 610 -19.97 19.03 -36.84
CA TRP A 610 -19.71 19.89 -37.99
C TRP A 610 -18.20 20.10 -38.29
N SER A 611 -17.26 19.60 -37.46
CA SER A 611 -15.83 19.93 -37.60
C SER A 611 -14.81 18.79 -37.39
N HIS A 612 -15.16 17.52 -37.63
CA HIS A 612 -14.39 16.26 -37.41
C HIS A 612 -14.64 15.58 -36.04
N SER A 613 -14.43 14.26 -35.98
CA SER A 613 -14.56 13.46 -34.76
C SER A 613 -13.53 13.88 -33.71
N ILE A 614 -14.02 14.40 -32.59
CA ILE A 614 -13.23 14.76 -31.41
C ILE A 614 -13.01 13.54 -30.50
N ASP A 615 -11.88 13.53 -29.80
CA ASP A 615 -11.54 12.46 -28.84
C ASP A 615 -12.45 12.52 -27.61
N LEU A 616 -13.13 11.43 -27.28
CA LEU A 616 -14.06 11.39 -26.14
C LEU A 616 -13.34 11.61 -24.81
N ASN A 617 -12.08 11.17 -24.70
CA ASN A 617 -11.29 11.43 -23.49
C ASN A 617 -10.91 12.91 -23.38
N LEU A 618 -10.75 13.62 -24.49
CA LEU A 618 -10.49 15.07 -24.48
C LEU A 618 -11.70 15.82 -23.92
N ILE A 619 -12.91 15.49 -24.39
CA ILE A 619 -14.14 16.06 -23.84
C ILE A 619 -14.24 15.72 -22.35
N TYR A 620 -14.03 14.45 -21.99
CA TYR A 620 -14.07 14.00 -20.60
C TYR A 620 -13.14 14.83 -19.70
N VAL A 621 -11.88 15.01 -20.10
CA VAL A 621 -10.91 15.75 -19.29
C VAL A 621 -11.32 17.21 -19.13
N ALA A 622 -11.75 17.86 -20.21
CA ALA A 622 -12.24 19.23 -20.16
C ALA A 622 -13.47 19.36 -19.24
N LEU A 623 -14.46 18.50 -19.44
CA LEU A 623 -15.72 18.51 -18.71
C LEU A 623 -15.52 18.21 -17.21
N ALA A 624 -14.84 17.11 -16.88
CA ALA A 624 -14.73 16.62 -15.51
C ALA A 624 -13.71 17.40 -14.66
N TYR A 625 -12.61 17.89 -15.25
CA TYR A 625 -11.50 18.46 -14.48
C TYR A 625 -11.22 19.94 -14.73
N ASN A 626 -11.73 20.53 -15.81
CA ASN A 626 -11.50 21.94 -16.12
C ASN A 626 -12.77 22.81 -16.00
N CYS A 627 -13.95 22.23 -16.21
CA CYS A 627 -15.22 22.95 -16.25
C CYS A 627 -16.24 22.46 -15.21
N GLU A 628 -15.84 21.57 -14.29
CA GLU A 628 -16.68 21.08 -13.18
C GLU A 628 -18.06 20.54 -13.61
N GLY A 629 -18.15 19.97 -14.82
CA GLY A 629 -19.39 19.44 -15.40
C GLY A 629 -20.22 20.44 -16.21
N ASP A 630 -19.79 21.71 -16.34
CA ASP A 630 -20.47 22.71 -17.16
C ASP A 630 -20.20 22.47 -18.67
N ILE A 631 -21.26 22.12 -19.39
CA ILE A 631 -21.23 21.81 -20.82
C ILE A 631 -20.86 23.02 -21.67
N ASN A 632 -21.36 24.22 -21.33
CA ASN A 632 -21.13 25.43 -22.12
C ASN A 632 -19.68 25.89 -21.98
N GLN A 633 -19.17 25.94 -20.75
CA GLN A 633 -17.76 26.24 -20.50
C GLN A 633 -16.83 25.22 -21.16
N THR A 634 -17.24 23.94 -21.16
CA THR A 634 -16.49 22.88 -21.84
C THR A 634 -16.44 23.13 -23.34
N PHE A 635 -17.57 23.50 -23.95
CA PHE A 635 -17.64 23.79 -25.37
C PHE A 635 -16.75 24.99 -25.75
N GLU A 636 -16.81 26.08 -25.00
CA GLU A 636 -15.96 27.25 -25.18
C GLU A 636 -14.46 26.90 -25.06
N LEU A 637 -14.09 26.14 -24.02
CA LEU A 637 -12.71 25.74 -23.79
C LEU A 637 -12.17 24.84 -24.91
N LEU A 638 -12.97 23.88 -25.38
CA LEU A 638 -12.60 23.02 -26.51
C LEU A 638 -12.50 23.82 -27.81
N PHE A 639 -13.31 24.88 -27.97
CA PHE A 639 -13.31 25.72 -29.18
C PHE A 639 -12.02 26.53 -29.24
N GLU A 640 -11.68 27.20 -28.13
CA GLU A 640 -10.41 27.89 -28.00
C GLU A 640 -9.22 26.96 -28.23
N PHE A 641 -9.27 25.73 -27.69
CA PHE A 641 -8.23 24.74 -27.88
C PHE A 641 -8.07 24.35 -29.36
N GLU A 642 -9.17 24.08 -30.08
CA GLU A 642 -9.09 23.75 -31.50
C GLU A 642 -8.51 24.92 -32.31
N GLN A 643 -8.92 26.17 -32.04
CA GLN A 643 -8.31 27.35 -32.68
C GLN A 643 -6.81 27.44 -32.40
N TRP A 644 -6.39 27.20 -31.16
CA TRP A 644 -4.97 27.14 -30.79
C TRP A 644 -4.23 26.00 -31.51
N LYS A 645 -4.87 24.83 -31.67
CA LYS A 645 -4.31 23.63 -32.31
C LYS A 645 -4.16 23.78 -33.83
N PHE A 646 -4.99 24.58 -34.50
CA PHE A 646 -4.87 24.88 -35.93
C PHE A 646 -3.70 25.81 -36.29
N GLN A 647 -3.10 26.49 -35.32
CA GLN A 647 -1.84 27.20 -35.55
C GLN A 647 -0.72 26.18 -35.82
N ASP A 648 -0.24 26.07 -37.06
CA ASP A 648 0.70 25.01 -37.51
C ASP A 648 1.92 24.82 -36.60
N LYS A 649 2.43 25.92 -36.04
CA LYS A 649 3.54 25.92 -35.08
C LYS A 649 3.30 24.99 -33.88
N ASN A 650 2.06 24.85 -33.40
CA ASN A 650 1.73 24.13 -32.18
C ASN A 650 1.74 22.61 -32.38
N LYS A 651 1.16 22.14 -33.50
CA LYS A 651 1.25 20.72 -33.90
C LYS A 651 2.71 20.32 -34.15
N GLN A 652 3.50 21.16 -34.81
CA GLN A 652 4.92 20.89 -35.02
C GLN A 652 5.71 20.88 -33.70
N LYS A 653 5.43 21.81 -32.78
CA LYS A 653 6.00 21.84 -31.43
C LYS A 653 5.69 20.56 -30.65
N TYR A 654 4.47 20.02 -30.79
CA TYR A 654 4.11 18.74 -30.19
C TYR A 654 4.83 17.56 -30.83
N LYS A 655 4.92 17.50 -32.16
CA LYS A 655 5.65 16.43 -32.88
C LYS A 655 7.09 16.28 -32.36
N LYS A 656 7.77 17.39 -32.09
CA LYS A 656 9.13 17.42 -31.49
C LYS A 656 9.19 16.89 -30.04
N LYS A 657 8.05 16.79 -29.35
CA LYS A 657 7.93 16.39 -27.93
C LYS A 657 7.20 15.06 -27.70
N ILE A 658 6.67 14.39 -28.73
CA ILE A 658 5.88 13.14 -28.58
C ILE A 658 6.60 12.12 -27.69
N ASN A 659 7.87 11.84 -27.98
CA ASN A 659 8.67 10.86 -27.22
C ASN A 659 8.81 11.23 -25.73
N LYS A 660 8.79 12.53 -25.38
CA LYS A 660 8.81 12.99 -23.99
C LYS A 660 7.52 12.61 -23.25
N PHE A 661 6.37 12.69 -23.91
CA PHE A 661 5.08 12.31 -23.33
C PHE A 661 4.94 10.78 -23.24
N VAL A 662 5.31 10.06 -24.30
CA VAL A 662 5.22 8.58 -24.33
C VAL A 662 6.10 7.95 -23.26
N LYS A 663 7.36 8.39 -23.10
CA LYS A 663 8.26 7.95 -21.99
C LYS A 663 7.71 8.24 -20.59
N LYS A 664 6.63 9.01 -20.50
CA LYS A 664 5.94 9.42 -19.28
C LYS A 664 4.54 8.83 -19.19
N ARG A 665 4.26 7.77 -19.96
CA ARG A 665 2.98 7.04 -20.01
C ARG A 665 1.81 7.87 -20.53
N CYS A 666 2.07 9.01 -21.16
CA CYS A 666 1.03 9.86 -21.74
C CYS A 666 0.84 9.49 -23.22
N CYS A 667 0.12 8.40 -23.48
CA CYS A 667 -0.05 7.82 -24.81
C CYS A 667 -1.12 8.51 -25.68
N ASN A 668 -2.06 9.26 -25.08
CA ASN A 668 -3.11 9.95 -25.84
C ASN A 668 -2.60 11.30 -26.41
N HIS A 669 -2.44 11.38 -27.73
CA HIS A 669 -1.93 12.57 -28.41
C HIS A 669 -2.82 13.82 -28.28
N ASN A 670 -4.14 13.66 -28.28
CA ASN A 670 -5.07 14.80 -28.17
C ASN A 670 -5.02 15.39 -26.76
N ILE A 671 -4.99 14.53 -25.73
CA ILE A 671 -4.78 14.96 -24.35
C ILE A 671 -3.45 15.67 -24.17
N ASN A 672 -2.38 15.14 -24.78
CA ASN A 672 -1.06 15.77 -24.69
C ASN A 672 -1.03 17.18 -25.29
N LEU A 673 -1.65 17.37 -26.46
CA LEU A 673 -1.81 18.68 -27.10
C LEU A 673 -2.64 19.63 -26.22
N PHE A 674 -3.75 19.13 -25.67
CA PHE A 674 -4.60 19.90 -24.77
C PHE A 674 -3.86 20.33 -23.50
N CYS A 675 -3.07 19.45 -22.91
CA CYS A 675 -2.22 19.78 -21.77
C CYS A 675 -1.14 20.83 -22.10
N MET A 676 -0.64 20.86 -23.35
CA MET A 676 0.25 21.93 -23.81
C MET A 676 -0.48 23.28 -23.84
N TYR A 677 -1.67 23.32 -24.43
CA TYR A 677 -2.53 24.50 -24.44
C TYR A 677 -2.83 24.99 -23.01
N LEU A 678 -3.29 24.10 -22.13
CA LEU A 678 -3.59 24.44 -20.74
C LEU A 678 -2.38 25.00 -20.00
N SER A 679 -1.17 24.48 -20.25
CA SER A 679 0.06 25.00 -19.63
C SER A 679 0.50 26.37 -20.15
N GLU A 680 0.03 26.76 -21.34
CA GLU A 680 0.25 28.10 -21.90
C GLU A 680 -0.80 29.08 -21.37
N LYS A 681 -2.05 28.63 -21.20
CA LYS A 681 -3.16 29.45 -20.66
C LYS A 681 -3.06 29.64 -19.14
N TYR A 682 -2.77 28.58 -18.38
CA TYR A 682 -2.71 28.57 -16.93
C TYR A 682 -1.26 28.35 -16.44
N LYS A 683 -0.73 29.32 -15.69
CA LYS A 683 0.59 29.21 -15.06
C LYS A 683 0.51 28.29 -13.84
N GLY A 684 1.51 27.41 -13.66
CA GLY A 684 1.69 26.64 -12.43
C GLY A 684 2.05 25.16 -12.60
N ARG A 685 1.72 24.54 -13.75
CA ARG A 685 2.06 23.15 -14.04
C ARG A 685 2.59 23.00 -15.47
N THR A 686 3.49 22.04 -15.65
CA THR A 686 4.01 21.72 -16.99
C THR A 686 3.00 20.88 -17.77
N ALA A 687 3.00 21.00 -19.11
CA ALA A 687 2.17 20.17 -19.99
C ALA A 687 2.28 18.66 -19.70
N VAL A 688 3.50 18.18 -19.43
CA VAL A 688 3.75 16.76 -19.10
C VAL A 688 3.19 16.41 -17.73
N GLY A 689 3.25 17.34 -16.76
CA GLY A 689 2.61 17.17 -15.45
C GLY A 689 1.10 17.00 -15.58
N HIS A 690 0.44 17.87 -16.34
CA HIS A 690 -1.00 17.75 -16.62
C HIS A 690 -1.35 16.43 -17.30
N ALA A 691 -0.59 16.04 -18.33
CA ALA A 691 -0.84 14.80 -19.05
C ALA A 691 -0.69 13.56 -18.15
N LYS A 692 0.33 13.53 -17.28
CA LYS A 692 0.50 12.44 -16.29
C LYS A 692 -0.69 12.35 -15.34
N THR A 693 -1.17 13.49 -14.84
CA THR A 693 -2.35 13.53 -13.96
C THR A 693 -3.59 13.00 -14.67
N CYS A 694 -3.87 13.45 -15.91
CA CYS A 694 -5.05 13.02 -16.65
C CYS A 694 -4.97 11.54 -17.04
N THR A 695 -3.84 11.08 -17.57
CA THR A 695 -3.73 9.73 -18.13
C THR A 695 -3.53 8.66 -17.05
N VAL A 696 -2.60 8.86 -16.11
CA VAL A 696 -2.18 7.81 -15.17
C VAL A 696 -2.93 7.89 -13.85
N TYR A 697 -3.13 9.10 -13.32
CA TYR A 697 -3.73 9.27 -11.99
C TYR A 697 -5.26 9.31 -12.00
N ASN A 698 -5.85 10.01 -12.97
CA ASN A 698 -7.29 10.12 -13.16
C ASN A 698 -7.86 8.97 -13.99
N GLY A 699 -7.09 8.46 -14.96
CA GLY A 699 -7.53 7.43 -15.89
C GLY A 699 -8.35 8.01 -17.04
N LEU A 700 -8.35 7.32 -18.18
CA LEU A 700 -9.07 7.71 -19.39
C LEU A 700 -10.12 6.65 -19.73
N PRO A 701 -11.40 6.84 -19.36
CA PRO A 701 -12.41 5.78 -19.40
C PRO A 701 -12.82 5.33 -20.81
N PHE A 702 -12.59 6.13 -21.85
CA PHE A 702 -13.11 5.86 -23.19
C PHE A 702 -12.06 5.25 -24.12
N VAL A 703 -12.48 4.32 -24.98
CA VAL A 703 -11.66 3.67 -26.01
C VAL A 703 -12.16 4.01 -27.41
N LYS A 704 -11.36 3.69 -28.44
CA LYS A 704 -11.76 3.92 -29.84
C LYS A 704 -13.02 3.15 -30.25
N LYS A 705 -13.28 1.98 -29.64
CA LYS A 705 -14.50 1.19 -29.90
C LYS A 705 -15.76 1.96 -29.49
N ASP A 706 -15.70 2.77 -28.43
CA ASP A 706 -16.84 3.57 -27.97
C ASP A 706 -17.25 4.57 -29.05
N GLN A 707 -16.28 5.26 -29.65
CA GLN A 707 -16.53 6.14 -30.80
C GLN A 707 -17.20 5.41 -31.98
N LYS A 708 -16.80 4.16 -32.27
CA LYS A 708 -17.38 3.38 -33.38
C LYS A 708 -18.82 2.94 -33.09
N LYS A 709 -19.11 2.53 -31.86
CA LYS A 709 -20.47 2.21 -31.41
C LYS A 709 -21.41 3.42 -31.50
N LEU A 710 -20.86 4.65 -31.50
CA LEU A 710 -21.61 5.91 -31.58
C LEU A 710 -21.82 6.43 -33.01
N ILE A 711 -21.02 5.96 -33.97
CA ILE A 711 -21.17 6.32 -35.40
C ILE A 711 -22.18 5.41 -36.10
N LYS A 712 -22.26 4.15 -35.65
CA LYS A 712 -23.33 3.21 -36.00
C LYS A 712 -24.59 3.54 -35.22
#